data_AF-A0A653CD12-F1
#
_entry.id   AF-A0A653CD12-F1
#
_cell.length_a   1.000
_cell.length_b   1.000
_cell.length_c   1.000
_cell.angle_alpha   90.00
_cell.angle_beta   90.00
_cell.angle_gamma   90.00
#
_symmetry.space_group_name_H-M   'P 1'
#
loop_
_entity.id
_entity.type
_entity.pdbx_description
1 polymer ?
#
loop_
_entity_poly.entity_id
_entity_poly.type
_entity_poly.pdbx_seq_one_letter_code
_entity_poly.pdbx_strand_id
1 'polypeptide(L)'
;MPKEQYRETDVARKISHISFGVESAESMQQQSHIHVVAKNLYNQDIERTPIPYGVLDKRLGTNSKGSPCQTCGKGINECVGHFGYVDLELPVFHVGYFRSIITILQTICKDCASVMMSEEEKQTFRIRLSNPNLSYMTKKTIRKKIVDKCKKVQKCPYCKELNGTVKKMTGGKGSTGNTLLKIVHEKNHTKDKDVILEKQLKEFGSAIKSYPDLQSALGANIPQILTPIDVLKLFERIPENDMILLAMDPKRSQPKDLILTRMLVPPVSIRPSVVSDLKVGTTEDDLTMKQSEIIFINDVIKKHKLSGASVNLYQEGWDFLQLQSALYINSELSGIPLSMMPKKPGRGLVQRLKGKQGRFRGNLSGKRVDFSSRTVISPDPNLEIDQVGVPKHVAKILTFPEKVIQANINKMRKLVMNGPDNWPGANYVQQKDASFKMFLKYSNREKLAQQLKLGDMVERHLHDNDVVLFNRQPSLHKLSIMAHRAKIHEHRTFRFNECACNPYNADFDGDEMNLHLPQTEEAKAEALILMGNKNNLVTPRNGELLIAATQDFLTGAYLLTRKDTFMDRAHAMQLAATLLASSDTNMNINLPPPCIIKPCQLWSGKQICSLIFRPNKKYPVKANLEAKGKAYTKNRELCVKDSYVIIRNSELLAGTLDKGHLGSGGKAGNIFYIILRDFGQEYTIRAMWRLARMTSYYLMNSGFSIGIGDVTPGENLIKRKNKLLSAGYAQCQAYIKQMTEGKLPTQPGCTVEESLEAVILKELSVIREHAGQACVAELHPTNSPLIMALSGSKGSFINISQMIACVGQQALNGKRVPNGFENRSLPHFDHYSKTPEAKGFVENSFYTGMTPTEFFFHTMGGREGLVDTAVKTAETGYMQRRLVKSLEDLVVHYDGSVRNAEGDIVQITYGCDGLDPTYMEGKDCPVDFDRVLACVRAKCPYRNEVALDGEQIRRATQAFIATKALDECSEDFRKQLVAFMNKVADMVDSVHKKHGYDKVINEIERLTCSQLVTFLETCGLKYTRSIIEPGTAVGALAAQSIGEPGTQMTLKTFHFAGVASMNITQGVPRTLLPPSRKPVRRNTKGSGAKSSRDRGVITFF
;
A
#
# COMPACT_ATOMS: atom_id res chain seq x y z
N MET A 1 36.01 -0.06 -54.17
CA MET A 1 35.25 -0.38 -52.94
C MET A 1 33.80 -0.55 -53.35
N PRO A 2 33.16 -1.72 -53.15
CA PRO A 2 31.72 -1.82 -53.31
C PRO A 2 31.07 -0.82 -52.32
N LYS A 3 30.12 -0.01 -52.80
CA LYS A 3 29.35 0.88 -51.93
C LYS A 3 28.60 -0.01 -50.93
N GLU A 4 28.82 0.19 -49.63
CA GLU A 4 28.10 -0.56 -48.60
C GLU A 4 26.59 -0.34 -48.78
N GLN A 5 25.83 -1.43 -48.76
CA GLN A 5 24.37 -1.36 -48.81
C GLN A 5 23.86 -0.66 -47.57
N TYR A 6 23.00 0.34 -47.73
CA TYR A 6 22.37 1.02 -46.60
C TYR A 6 21.65 -0.01 -45.71
N ARG A 7 22.07 -0.05 -44.45
CA ARG A 7 21.45 -0.84 -43.39
C ARG A 7 21.22 0.08 -42.21
N GLU A 8 19.96 0.21 -41.82
CA GLU A 8 19.60 0.96 -40.62
C GLU A 8 20.23 0.26 -39.40
N THR A 9 21.12 0.96 -38.70
CA THR A 9 22.04 0.33 -37.74
C THR A 9 21.36 -0.05 -36.42
N ASP A 10 20.33 0.69 -35.99
CA ASP A 10 19.76 0.56 -34.64
C ASP A 10 18.24 0.82 -34.60
N VAL A 11 17.44 -0.06 -35.24
CA VAL A 11 15.97 0.06 -35.23
C VAL A 11 15.41 -0.29 -33.85
N ALA A 12 15.28 0.71 -32.99
CA ALA A 12 14.61 0.58 -31.70
C ALA A 12 13.10 0.34 -31.91
N ARG A 13 12.56 -0.72 -31.31
CA ARG A 13 11.13 -1.07 -31.39
C ARG A 13 10.51 -1.13 -30.00
N LYS A 14 9.27 -0.66 -29.87
CA LYS A 14 8.47 -0.77 -28.65
C LYS A 14 7.52 -1.97 -28.74
N ILE A 15 7.39 -2.71 -27.63
CA ILE A 15 6.45 -3.83 -27.54
C ILE A 15 5.02 -3.27 -27.52
N SER A 16 4.18 -3.68 -28.46
CA SER A 16 2.78 -3.23 -28.57
C SER A 16 1.81 -4.10 -27.77
N HIS A 17 1.93 -5.43 -27.87
CA HIS A 17 1.07 -6.39 -27.20
C HIS A 17 1.78 -7.74 -27.07
N ILE A 18 1.31 -8.59 -26.16
CA ILE A 18 1.81 -9.95 -25.96
C ILE A 18 0.69 -10.93 -26.34
N SER A 19 0.97 -11.81 -27.30
CA SER A 19 0.05 -12.86 -27.73
C SER A 19 0.46 -14.19 -27.13
N PHE A 20 -0.43 -14.81 -26.36
CA PHE A 20 -0.21 -16.15 -25.80
C PHE A 20 -0.72 -17.24 -26.75
N GLY A 21 0.03 -18.33 -26.88
CA GLY A 21 -0.29 -19.47 -27.73
C GLY A 21 0.28 -20.78 -27.16
N VAL A 22 0.04 -21.89 -27.86
CA VAL A 22 0.62 -23.19 -27.55
C VAL A 22 1.47 -23.59 -28.75
N GLU A 23 2.72 -23.98 -28.50
CA GLU A 23 3.62 -24.40 -29.58
C GLU A 23 3.29 -25.83 -30.02
N SER A 24 3.32 -26.06 -31.33
CA SER A 24 3.24 -27.41 -31.90
C SER A 24 4.56 -28.15 -31.72
N ALA A 25 4.53 -29.49 -31.79
CA ALA A 25 5.75 -30.30 -31.70
C ALA A 25 6.78 -29.93 -32.79
N GLU A 26 6.32 -29.55 -33.98
CA GLU A 26 7.16 -29.10 -35.10
C GLU A 26 7.81 -27.74 -34.79
N SER A 27 7.03 -26.79 -34.24
CA SER A 27 7.55 -25.48 -33.84
C SER A 27 8.60 -25.62 -32.72
N MET A 28 8.37 -26.50 -31.74
CA MET A 28 9.34 -26.77 -30.68
C MET A 28 10.66 -27.29 -31.24
N GLN A 29 10.61 -28.15 -32.26
CA GLN A 29 11.81 -28.66 -32.93
C GLN A 29 12.50 -27.57 -33.75
N GLN A 30 11.74 -26.73 -34.46
CA GLN A 30 12.29 -25.61 -35.23
C GLN A 30 13.02 -24.57 -34.34
N GLN A 31 12.51 -24.34 -33.13
CA GLN A 31 13.14 -23.44 -32.16
C GLN A 31 14.40 -24.05 -31.52
N SER A 32 14.48 -25.38 -31.45
CA SER A 32 15.50 -26.08 -30.70
C SER A 32 16.78 -26.29 -31.52
N HIS A 33 17.93 -26.13 -30.87
CA HIS A 33 19.23 -26.33 -31.51
C HIS A 33 19.75 -27.76 -31.42
N ILE A 34 19.33 -28.53 -30.39
CA ILE A 34 19.79 -29.90 -30.18
C ILE A 34 18.65 -30.82 -29.78
N HIS A 35 18.76 -32.08 -30.21
CA HIS A 35 17.98 -33.19 -29.70
C HIS A 35 18.72 -33.82 -28.52
N VAL A 36 18.11 -33.82 -27.33
CA VAL A 36 18.72 -34.33 -26.10
C VAL A 36 18.34 -35.79 -25.90
N VAL A 37 19.33 -36.67 -25.91
CA VAL A 37 19.15 -38.13 -25.81
C VAL A 37 19.97 -38.77 -24.70
N ALA A 38 21.08 -38.15 -24.28
CA ALA A 38 21.94 -38.73 -23.25
C ALA A 38 21.39 -38.45 -21.85
N LYS A 39 21.19 -39.52 -21.05
CA LYS A 39 20.72 -39.42 -19.65
C LYS A 39 21.81 -38.95 -18.68
N ASN A 40 23.07 -39.31 -18.93
CA ASN A 40 24.19 -38.96 -18.06
C ASN A 40 24.46 -37.45 -18.17
N LEU A 41 24.85 -36.82 -17.07
CA LEU A 41 25.12 -35.37 -17.07
C LEU A 41 26.55 -35.05 -17.52
N TYR A 42 27.49 -35.86 -17.07
CA TYR A 42 28.92 -35.68 -17.26
C TYR A 42 29.56 -36.96 -17.79
N ASN A 43 30.69 -36.81 -18.50
CA ASN A 43 31.60 -37.92 -18.76
C ASN A 43 32.28 -38.36 -17.46
N GLN A 44 32.79 -39.60 -17.43
CA GLN A 44 33.53 -40.15 -16.29
C GLN A 44 34.98 -39.63 -16.21
N ASP A 45 35.30 -38.56 -16.94
CA ASP A 45 36.62 -37.95 -17.00
C ASP A 45 36.90 -37.13 -15.73
N ILE A 46 38.19 -36.93 -15.41
CA ILE A 46 38.64 -36.14 -14.25
C ILE A 46 38.11 -34.71 -14.31
N GLU A 47 38.00 -34.13 -15.51
CA GLU A 47 37.52 -32.76 -15.74
C GLU A 47 35.99 -32.61 -15.68
N ARG A 48 35.22 -33.70 -15.51
CA ARG A 48 33.74 -33.71 -15.50
C ARG A 48 33.14 -32.85 -16.62
N THR A 49 33.54 -33.14 -17.86
CA THR A 49 33.01 -32.46 -19.02
C THR A 49 31.54 -32.87 -19.24
N PRO A 50 30.63 -31.93 -19.59
CA PRO A 50 29.25 -32.27 -19.89
C PRO A 50 29.18 -33.14 -21.15
N ILE A 51 28.37 -34.20 -21.10
CA ILE A 51 28.25 -35.13 -22.23
C ILE A 51 27.61 -34.44 -23.45
N PRO A 52 28.11 -34.67 -24.68
CA PRO A 52 27.43 -34.19 -25.87
C PRO A 52 26.03 -34.83 -25.99
N TYR A 53 25.05 -34.06 -26.46
CA TYR A 53 23.64 -34.45 -26.55
C TYR A 53 22.98 -34.79 -25.21
N GLY A 54 23.58 -34.36 -24.09
CA GLY A 54 22.99 -34.39 -22.76
C GLY A 54 22.27 -33.09 -22.38
N VAL A 55 21.68 -33.07 -21.19
CA VAL A 55 20.91 -31.91 -20.69
C VAL A 55 21.77 -30.69 -20.33
N LEU A 56 23.08 -30.85 -20.15
CA LEU A 56 24.05 -29.79 -19.84
C LEU A 56 24.98 -29.46 -21.02
N ASP A 57 24.61 -29.87 -22.23
CA ASP A 57 25.39 -29.60 -23.44
C ASP A 57 25.62 -28.09 -23.65
N LYS A 58 26.86 -27.71 -23.97
CA LYS A 58 27.29 -26.31 -24.17
C LYS A 58 26.59 -25.61 -25.34
N ARG A 59 25.94 -26.37 -26.23
CA ARG A 59 25.05 -25.84 -27.28
C ARG A 59 23.77 -25.21 -26.72
N LEU A 60 23.32 -25.61 -25.53
CA LEU A 60 22.17 -25.03 -24.83
C LEU A 60 22.51 -23.72 -24.09
N GLY A 61 23.80 -23.37 -24.01
CA GLY A 61 24.31 -22.22 -23.28
C GLY A 61 25.50 -22.58 -22.40
N THR A 62 26.05 -21.58 -21.71
CA THR A 62 27.15 -21.77 -20.76
C THR A 62 26.76 -21.27 -19.38
N ASN A 63 27.27 -21.93 -18.35
CA ASN A 63 27.16 -21.54 -16.94
C ASN A 63 28.52 -21.17 -16.32
N SER A 64 29.63 -21.34 -17.05
CA SER A 64 30.97 -21.03 -16.56
C SER A 64 31.58 -19.88 -17.34
N LYS A 65 32.32 -19.00 -16.65
CA LYS A 65 33.04 -17.89 -17.30
C LYS A 65 34.15 -18.38 -18.24
N GLY A 66 34.76 -19.52 -17.92
CA GLY A 66 35.91 -20.07 -18.66
C GLY A 66 35.55 -20.80 -19.95
N SER A 67 34.27 -21.13 -20.20
CA SER A 67 33.87 -21.79 -21.45
C SER A 67 32.73 -21.03 -22.13
N PRO A 68 32.90 -20.55 -23.38
CA PRO A 68 31.83 -19.89 -24.12
C PRO A 68 30.78 -20.90 -24.60
N CYS A 69 29.62 -20.39 -24.98
CA CYS A 69 28.58 -21.20 -25.62
C CYS A 69 29.02 -21.64 -27.03
N GLN A 70 28.79 -22.90 -27.39
CA GLN A 70 29.14 -23.42 -28.71
C GLN A 70 28.25 -22.89 -29.84
N THR A 71 27.04 -22.41 -29.54
CA THR A 71 26.07 -21.94 -30.54
C THR A 71 26.28 -20.48 -30.91
N CYS A 72 26.43 -19.59 -29.91
CA CYS A 72 26.60 -18.15 -30.15
C CYS A 72 28.02 -17.63 -29.95
N GLY A 73 28.95 -18.42 -29.39
CA GLY A 73 30.34 -18.01 -29.11
C GLY A 73 30.48 -17.00 -27.95
N LYS A 74 29.38 -16.62 -27.31
CA LYS A 74 29.35 -15.60 -26.26
C LYS A 74 29.53 -16.18 -24.86
N GLY A 75 29.99 -15.33 -23.94
CA GLY A 75 30.07 -15.64 -22.51
C GLY A 75 28.71 -15.63 -21.80
N ILE A 76 28.72 -15.91 -20.50
CA ILE A 76 27.50 -16.05 -19.67
C ILE A 76 26.59 -14.80 -19.65
N ASN A 77 27.18 -13.59 -19.63
CA ASN A 77 26.40 -12.35 -19.51
C ASN A 77 25.69 -11.94 -20.82
N GLU A 78 26.21 -12.37 -21.96
CA GLU A 78 25.72 -11.97 -23.28
C GLU A 78 24.94 -13.09 -23.99
N CYS A 79 25.13 -14.33 -23.57
CA CYS A 79 24.40 -15.48 -24.09
C CYS A 79 22.96 -15.49 -23.55
N VAL A 80 21.99 -15.39 -24.46
CA VAL A 80 20.54 -15.46 -24.12
C VAL A 80 20.15 -16.89 -23.70
N GLY A 81 20.89 -17.90 -24.19
CA GLY A 81 20.60 -19.31 -24.01
C GLY A 81 19.78 -19.89 -25.17
N HIS A 82 19.93 -21.19 -25.40
CA HIS A 82 19.34 -21.89 -26.55
C HIS A 82 18.51 -23.09 -26.06
N PHE A 83 17.33 -23.29 -26.66
CA PHE A 83 16.48 -24.42 -26.32
C PHE A 83 16.97 -25.72 -26.99
N GLY A 84 16.71 -26.84 -26.32
CA GLY A 84 16.75 -28.16 -26.92
C GLY A 84 15.37 -28.81 -26.84
N TYR A 85 15.24 -30.02 -27.36
CA TYR A 85 14.02 -30.82 -27.21
C TYR A 85 14.33 -32.27 -26.85
N VAL A 86 13.34 -32.92 -26.25
CA VAL A 86 13.29 -34.36 -25.98
C VAL A 86 12.02 -34.91 -26.62
N ASP A 87 12.17 -35.94 -27.45
CA ASP A 87 11.04 -36.71 -27.99
C ASP A 87 10.54 -37.70 -26.96
N LEU A 88 9.24 -37.73 -26.69
CA LEU A 88 8.62 -38.73 -25.82
C LEU A 88 8.14 -39.90 -26.69
N GLU A 89 8.52 -41.13 -26.33
CA GLU A 89 8.12 -42.34 -27.06
C GLU A 89 6.60 -42.59 -26.97
N LEU A 90 5.95 -42.10 -25.92
CA LEU A 90 4.50 -42.12 -25.74
C LEU A 90 3.99 -40.73 -25.37
N PRO A 91 2.84 -40.30 -25.92
CA PRO A 91 2.25 -39.01 -25.58
C PRO A 91 1.78 -38.97 -24.13
N VAL A 92 1.91 -37.81 -23.48
CA VAL A 92 1.47 -37.60 -22.10
C VAL A 92 0.56 -36.38 -22.00
N PHE A 93 -0.40 -36.41 -21.07
CA PHE A 93 -1.24 -35.22 -20.83
C PHE A 93 -0.44 -34.09 -20.20
N HIS A 94 -0.52 -32.88 -20.77
CA HIS A 94 0.01 -31.69 -20.13
C HIS A 94 -0.81 -31.35 -18.88
N VAL A 95 -0.18 -31.36 -17.71
CA VAL A 95 -0.85 -31.18 -16.41
C VAL A 95 -1.60 -29.85 -16.30
N GLY A 96 -1.08 -28.78 -16.90
CA GLY A 96 -1.72 -27.46 -16.93
C GLY A 96 -2.96 -27.40 -17.84
N TYR A 97 -3.00 -28.21 -18.90
CA TYR A 97 -4.09 -28.21 -19.88
C TYR A 97 -5.10 -29.34 -19.63
N PHE A 98 -4.82 -30.26 -18.71
CA PHE A 98 -5.66 -31.43 -18.43
C PHE A 98 -7.14 -31.09 -18.20
N ARG A 99 -7.45 -30.01 -17.46
CA ARG A 99 -8.84 -29.55 -17.27
C ARG A 99 -9.47 -29.02 -18.56
N SER A 100 -8.70 -28.34 -19.41
CA SER A 100 -9.14 -27.86 -20.71
C SER A 100 -9.39 -29.02 -21.68
N ILE A 101 -8.52 -30.03 -21.68
CA ILE A 101 -8.66 -31.27 -22.46
C ILE A 101 -9.99 -31.96 -22.13
N ILE A 102 -10.29 -32.15 -20.83
CA ILE A 102 -11.59 -32.71 -20.39
C ILE A 102 -12.76 -31.86 -20.89
N THR A 103 -12.63 -30.53 -20.83
CA THR A 103 -13.69 -29.61 -21.28
C THR A 103 -13.92 -29.74 -22.79
N ILE A 104 -12.87 -29.89 -23.60
CA ILE A 104 -12.96 -30.11 -25.05
C ILE A 104 -13.59 -31.48 -25.34
N LEU A 105 -13.15 -32.53 -24.64
CA LEU A 105 -13.74 -33.88 -24.75
C LEU A 105 -15.22 -33.90 -24.34
N GLN A 106 -15.66 -33.02 -23.44
CA GLN A 106 -17.08 -32.86 -23.11
C GLN A 106 -17.89 -32.16 -24.21
N THR A 107 -17.25 -31.38 -25.10
CA THR A 107 -17.92 -30.65 -26.18
C THR A 107 -17.97 -31.40 -27.51
N ILE A 108 -17.02 -32.29 -27.77
CA ILE A 108 -16.94 -33.05 -29.02
C ILE A 108 -17.54 -34.46 -28.89
N CYS A 109 -17.93 -35.02 -30.03
CA CYS A 109 -18.26 -36.44 -30.16
C CYS A 109 -16.99 -37.31 -30.13
N LYS A 110 -17.05 -38.47 -29.48
CA LYS A 110 -15.89 -39.35 -29.23
C LYS A 110 -15.60 -40.27 -30.42
N ASP A 111 -16.48 -40.28 -31.42
CA ASP A 111 -16.30 -41.06 -32.64
C ASP A 111 -16.01 -40.17 -33.85
N CYS A 112 -16.86 -39.16 -34.12
CA CYS A 112 -16.69 -38.25 -35.27
C CYS A 112 -15.93 -36.94 -34.98
N ALA A 113 -15.50 -36.69 -33.74
CA ALA A 113 -14.76 -35.50 -33.30
C ALA A 113 -15.44 -34.12 -33.53
N SER A 114 -16.64 -34.08 -34.12
CA SER A 114 -17.40 -32.86 -34.35
C SER A 114 -18.02 -32.32 -33.06
N VAL A 115 -18.21 -30.99 -32.97
CA VAL A 115 -18.86 -30.36 -31.81
C VAL A 115 -20.34 -30.76 -31.75
N MET A 116 -20.79 -31.19 -30.56
CA MET A 116 -22.14 -31.72 -30.32
C MET A 116 -23.20 -30.62 -30.19
N MET A 117 -23.43 -29.87 -31.27
CA MET A 117 -24.49 -28.85 -31.39
C MET A 117 -25.11 -28.91 -32.80
N SER A 118 -26.33 -28.37 -32.95
CA SER A 118 -26.94 -28.19 -34.28
C SER A 118 -26.25 -27.08 -35.07
N GLU A 119 -26.33 -27.13 -36.40
CA GLU A 119 -25.61 -26.17 -37.27
C GLU A 119 -26.11 -24.72 -37.08
N GLU A 120 -27.40 -24.51 -36.81
CA GLU A 120 -27.97 -23.19 -36.49
C GLU A 120 -27.35 -22.56 -35.23
N GLU A 121 -27.17 -23.38 -34.19
CA GLU A 121 -26.53 -22.94 -32.95
C GLU A 121 -25.04 -22.65 -33.16
N LYS A 122 -24.36 -23.48 -33.97
CA LYS A 122 -22.95 -23.28 -34.34
C LYS A 122 -22.77 -21.93 -35.03
N GLN A 123 -23.58 -21.63 -36.04
CA GLN A 123 -23.51 -20.34 -36.75
C GLN A 123 -23.72 -19.15 -35.82
N THR A 124 -24.72 -19.23 -34.92
CA THR A 124 -24.99 -18.17 -33.94
C THR A 124 -23.79 -17.89 -33.03
N PHE A 125 -23.13 -18.94 -32.52
CA PHE A 125 -21.97 -18.77 -31.65
C PHE A 125 -20.70 -18.39 -32.44
N ARG A 126 -20.53 -18.87 -33.68
CA ARG A 126 -19.42 -18.49 -34.56
C ARG A 126 -19.43 -16.98 -34.84
N ILE A 127 -20.58 -16.42 -35.22
CA ILE A 127 -20.71 -14.97 -35.48
C ILE A 127 -20.31 -14.16 -34.23
N ARG A 128 -20.78 -14.56 -33.04
CA ARG A 128 -20.45 -13.87 -31.78
C ARG A 128 -18.96 -13.94 -31.43
N LEU A 129 -18.33 -15.10 -31.65
CA LEU A 129 -16.91 -15.32 -31.32
C LEU A 129 -15.95 -14.70 -32.35
N SER A 130 -16.43 -14.43 -33.57
CA SER A 130 -15.64 -13.80 -34.64
C SER A 130 -15.46 -12.29 -34.46
N ASN A 131 -16.14 -11.67 -33.49
CA ASN A 131 -15.97 -10.25 -33.20
C ASN A 131 -14.57 -9.98 -32.59
N PRO A 132 -13.71 -9.17 -33.24
CA PRO A 132 -12.36 -8.89 -32.76
C PRO A 132 -12.35 -8.12 -31.42
N ASN A 133 -13.35 -7.26 -31.17
CA ASN A 133 -13.43 -6.40 -29.98
C ASN A 133 -14.07 -7.09 -28.76
N LEU A 134 -14.11 -8.42 -28.75
CA LEU A 134 -14.78 -9.16 -27.70
C LEU A 134 -13.88 -9.33 -26.45
N SER A 135 -14.30 -8.73 -25.33
CA SER A 135 -13.63 -8.85 -24.02
C SER A 135 -13.47 -10.32 -23.57
N TYR A 136 -12.39 -10.59 -22.84
CA TYR A 136 -12.05 -11.91 -22.31
C TYR A 136 -13.15 -12.50 -21.40
N MET A 137 -13.78 -11.68 -20.56
CA MET A 137 -14.85 -12.13 -19.67
C MET A 137 -16.09 -12.60 -20.44
N THR A 138 -16.42 -11.91 -21.52
CA THR A 138 -17.52 -12.29 -22.42
C THR A 138 -17.18 -13.57 -23.17
N LYS A 139 -15.95 -13.71 -23.70
CA LYS A 139 -15.45 -14.96 -24.32
C LYS A 139 -15.58 -16.16 -23.37
N LYS A 140 -15.16 -16.01 -22.11
CA LYS A 140 -15.26 -17.06 -21.09
C LYS A 140 -16.70 -17.46 -20.78
N THR A 141 -17.61 -16.48 -20.73
CA THR A 141 -19.04 -16.70 -20.50
C THR A 141 -19.68 -17.44 -21.67
N ILE A 142 -19.36 -17.07 -22.92
CA ILE A 142 -19.84 -17.75 -24.12
C ILE A 142 -19.33 -19.20 -24.14
N ARG A 143 -18.03 -19.42 -23.90
CA ARG A 143 -17.45 -20.77 -23.81
C ARG A 143 -18.17 -21.65 -22.78
N LYS A 144 -18.48 -21.10 -21.61
CA LYS A 144 -19.25 -21.84 -20.60
C LYS A 144 -20.65 -22.23 -21.11
N LYS A 145 -21.37 -21.31 -21.77
CA LYS A 145 -22.68 -21.59 -22.37
C LYS A 145 -22.61 -22.72 -23.41
N ILE A 146 -21.58 -22.73 -24.26
CA ILE A 146 -21.35 -23.79 -25.25
C ILE A 146 -21.14 -25.14 -24.55
N VAL A 147 -20.27 -25.19 -23.54
CA VAL A 147 -19.99 -26.42 -22.78
C VAL A 147 -21.25 -26.94 -22.08
N ASP A 148 -22.04 -26.06 -21.46
CA ASP A 148 -23.27 -26.44 -20.74
C ASP A 148 -24.37 -26.95 -21.69
N LYS A 149 -24.40 -26.47 -22.95
CA LYS A 149 -25.28 -27.01 -24.00
C LYS A 149 -24.81 -28.39 -24.48
N CYS A 150 -23.54 -28.52 -24.86
CA CYS A 150 -23.00 -29.78 -25.39
C CYS A 150 -23.14 -30.94 -24.39
N LYS A 151 -23.01 -30.67 -23.08
CA LYS A 151 -23.20 -31.69 -22.02
C LYS A 151 -24.61 -32.28 -21.94
N LYS A 152 -25.62 -31.57 -22.42
CA LYS A 152 -27.01 -32.05 -22.42
C LYS A 152 -27.31 -32.93 -23.63
N VAL A 153 -26.52 -32.82 -24.69
CA VAL A 153 -26.69 -33.58 -25.93
C VAL A 153 -26.15 -34.99 -25.74
N GLN A 154 -27.02 -35.99 -25.86
CA GLN A 154 -26.68 -37.39 -25.63
C GLN A 154 -26.35 -38.15 -26.92
N LYS A 155 -27.07 -37.86 -28.00
CA LYS A 155 -26.82 -38.44 -29.33
C LYS A 155 -26.16 -37.40 -30.21
N CYS A 156 -25.10 -37.77 -30.91
CA CYS A 156 -24.43 -36.86 -31.82
C CYS A 156 -25.38 -36.46 -32.97
N PRO A 157 -25.51 -35.15 -33.31
CA PRO A 157 -26.31 -34.71 -34.45
C PRO A 157 -25.82 -35.24 -35.81
N TYR A 158 -24.54 -35.59 -35.92
CA TYR A 158 -23.89 -35.99 -37.17
C TYR A 158 -23.82 -37.52 -37.32
N CYS A 159 -23.12 -38.22 -36.41
CA CYS A 159 -22.95 -39.68 -36.50
C CYS A 159 -24.01 -40.49 -35.72
N LYS A 160 -24.93 -39.83 -35.01
CA LYS A 160 -25.99 -40.45 -34.17
C LYS A 160 -25.50 -41.33 -33.00
N GLU A 161 -24.19 -41.43 -32.80
CA GLU A 161 -23.60 -42.24 -31.73
C GLU A 161 -23.86 -41.65 -30.34
N LEU A 162 -23.93 -42.55 -29.34
CA LEU A 162 -24.21 -42.19 -27.94
C LEU A 162 -22.97 -41.66 -27.24
N ASN A 163 -23.08 -40.45 -26.71
CA ASN A 163 -22.01 -39.76 -25.99
C ASN A 163 -22.46 -39.52 -24.55
N GLY A 164 -22.01 -40.37 -23.63
CA GLY A 164 -22.22 -40.15 -22.20
C GLY A 164 -21.17 -39.23 -21.56
N THR A 165 -21.07 -39.27 -20.23
CA THR A 165 -20.30 -38.27 -19.47
C THR A 165 -18.79 -38.54 -19.49
N VAL A 166 -18.00 -37.48 -19.61
CA VAL A 166 -16.54 -37.53 -19.50
C VAL A 166 -16.11 -36.88 -18.20
N LYS A 167 -15.36 -37.59 -17.37
CA LYS A 167 -14.88 -37.11 -16.08
C LYS A 167 -13.45 -37.57 -15.80
N LYS A 168 -12.80 -36.90 -14.85
CA LYS A 168 -11.53 -37.36 -14.28
C LYS A 168 -11.81 -38.63 -13.47
N MET A 169 -10.98 -39.66 -13.63
CA MET A 169 -11.05 -40.83 -12.75
C MET A 169 -10.71 -40.39 -11.31
N THR A 170 -11.64 -40.60 -10.38
CA THR A 170 -11.42 -40.42 -8.94
C THR A 170 -11.46 -41.80 -8.30
N GLY A 171 -10.41 -42.16 -7.55
CA GLY A 171 -10.36 -43.45 -6.85
C GLY A 171 -11.64 -43.66 -6.03
N GLY A 172 -12.29 -44.81 -6.21
CA GLY A 172 -13.45 -45.18 -5.41
C GLY A 172 -13.04 -45.43 -3.96
N LYS A 173 -13.97 -45.22 -3.03
CA LYS A 173 -13.82 -45.73 -1.65
C LYS A 173 -13.73 -47.25 -1.72
N GLY A 174 -12.52 -47.81 -1.70
CA GLY A 174 -12.28 -49.27 -1.71
C GLY A 174 -11.22 -49.77 -2.68
N SER A 175 -10.75 -48.96 -3.66
CA SER A 175 -9.62 -49.33 -4.52
C SER A 175 -8.33 -48.70 -4.00
N THR A 176 -7.33 -49.52 -3.66
CA THR A 176 -5.97 -49.16 -3.22
C THR A 176 -5.11 -48.54 -4.34
N GLY A 177 -5.65 -47.55 -5.06
CA GLY A 177 -4.93 -46.83 -6.09
C GLY A 177 -5.63 -45.52 -6.47
N ASN A 178 -5.17 -44.39 -5.93
CA ASN A 178 -5.48 -43.08 -6.49
C ASN A 178 -4.86 -42.98 -7.88
N THR A 179 -5.64 -43.12 -8.95
CA THR A 179 -5.08 -43.07 -10.30
C THR A 179 -4.93 -41.63 -10.78
N LEU A 180 -3.69 -41.20 -11.01
CA LEU A 180 -3.34 -39.84 -11.42
C LEU A 180 -3.57 -39.65 -12.94
N LEU A 181 -4.09 -38.48 -13.34
CA LEU A 181 -4.19 -38.04 -14.75
C LEU A 181 -4.89 -38.99 -15.77
N LYS A 182 -5.85 -39.82 -15.33
CA LYS A 182 -6.68 -40.62 -16.26
C LYS A 182 -8.06 -39.99 -16.50
N ILE A 183 -8.54 -40.09 -17.75
CA ILE A 183 -9.83 -39.59 -18.21
C ILE A 183 -10.73 -40.79 -18.49
N VAL A 184 -11.97 -40.73 -18.03
CA VAL A 184 -12.95 -41.80 -18.17
C VAL A 184 -14.17 -41.29 -18.93
N HIS A 185 -14.60 -42.06 -19.92
CA HIS A 185 -15.83 -41.87 -20.67
C HIS A 185 -16.83 -42.97 -20.32
N GLU A 186 -17.93 -42.56 -19.70
CA GLU A 186 -19.04 -43.44 -19.39
C GLU A 186 -20.09 -43.27 -20.49
N LYS A 187 -20.25 -44.26 -21.38
CA LYS A 187 -21.25 -44.22 -22.46
C LYS A 187 -22.70 -44.34 -21.95
N ASN A 188 -22.90 -44.74 -20.69
CA ASN A 188 -24.20 -45.19 -20.20
C ASN A 188 -25.02 -44.07 -19.50
N HIS A 189 -26.32 -44.01 -19.82
CA HIS A 189 -27.35 -43.37 -19.00
C HIS A 189 -28.41 -44.42 -18.61
N THR A 190 -29.12 -44.21 -17.50
CA THR A 190 -30.01 -45.18 -16.82
C THR A 190 -31.15 -45.78 -17.64
N LYS A 191 -31.45 -45.30 -18.86
CA LYS A 191 -32.59 -45.77 -19.67
C LYS A 191 -32.24 -46.78 -20.77
N ASP A 192 -30.98 -46.84 -21.24
CA ASP A 192 -30.53 -47.69 -22.36
C ASP A 192 -29.45 -48.72 -21.92
N LYS A 193 -29.39 -49.04 -20.62
CA LYS A 193 -28.34 -49.91 -20.05
C LYS A 193 -28.34 -51.30 -20.68
N ASP A 194 -29.51 -51.87 -20.94
CA ASP A 194 -29.64 -53.28 -21.31
C ASP A 194 -29.12 -53.55 -22.74
N VAL A 195 -29.38 -52.63 -23.69
CA VAL A 195 -28.95 -52.77 -25.09
C VAL A 195 -27.43 -52.65 -25.26
N ILE A 196 -26.78 -51.79 -24.47
CA ILE A 196 -25.33 -51.58 -24.53
C ILE A 196 -24.61 -52.72 -23.79
N LEU A 197 -25.14 -53.16 -22.64
CA LEU A 197 -24.59 -54.27 -21.87
C LEU A 197 -24.62 -55.58 -22.68
N GLU A 198 -25.71 -55.84 -23.41
CA GLU A 198 -25.80 -57.01 -24.31
C GLU A 198 -24.77 -56.98 -25.44
N LYS A 199 -24.50 -55.82 -26.05
CA LYS A 199 -23.45 -55.68 -27.05
C LYS A 199 -22.06 -55.96 -26.46
N GLN A 200 -21.77 -55.43 -25.27
CA GLN A 200 -20.49 -55.66 -24.59
C GLN A 200 -20.32 -57.11 -24.15
N LEU A 201 -21.36 -57.76 -23.62
CA LEU A 201 -21.32 -59.18 -23.26
C LEU A 201 -21.07 -60.08 -24.47
N LYS A 202 -21.59 -59.72 -25.66
CA LYS A 202 -21.28 -60.40 -26.92
C LYS A 202 -19.82 -60.21 -27.34
N GLU A 203 -19.30 -58.99 -27.28
CA GLU A 203 -17.89 -58.69 -27.62
C GLU A 203 -16.89 -59.42 -26.70
N PHE A 204 -17.18 -59.51 -25.40
CA PHE A 204 -16.31 -60.19 -24.42
C PHE A 204 -16.57 -61.69 -24.28
N GLY A 205 -17.50 -62.28 -25.06
CA GLY A 205 -17.87 -63.68 -24.93
C GLY A 205 -16.73 -64.68 -25.14
N SER A 206 -15.69 -64.32 -25.89
CA SER A 206 -14.46 -65.11 -26.03
C SER A 206 -13.55 -65.02 -24.80
N ALA A 207 -13.39 -63.82 -24.24
CA ALA A 207 -12.54 -63.58 -23.06
C ALA A 207 -13.14 -64.15 -21.76
N ILE A 208 -14.47 -64.08 -21.61
CA ILE A 208 -15.21 -64.66 -20.47
C ILE A 208 -15.02 -66.18 -20.40
N LYS A 209 -14.98 -66.86 -21.56
CA LYS A 209 -14.74 -68.32 -21.63
C LYS A 209 -13.33 -68.70 -21.17
N SER A 210 -12.34 -67.84 -21.39
CA SER A 210 -10.94 -68.08 -21.01
C SER A 210 -10.66 -67.73 -19.54
N TYR A 211 -11.41 -66.79 -18.96
CA TYR A 211 -11.23 -66.29 -17.60
C TYR A 211 -12.60 -66.04 -16.93
N PRO A 212 -13.13 -66.99 -16.15
CA PRO A 212 -14.44 -66.86 -15.51
C PRO A 212 -14.53 -65.67 -14.54
N ASP A 213 -13.40 -65.29 -13.93
CA ASP A 213 -13.29 -64.16 -13.01
C ASP A 213 -13.62 -62.81 -13.67
N LEU A 214 -13.47 -62.68 -14.99
CA LEU A 214 -13.89 -61.49 -15.73
C LEU A 214 -15.41 -61.30 -15.69
N GLN A 215 -16.20 -62.37 -15.59
CA GLN A 215 -17.67 -62.30 -15.56
C GLN A 215 -18.19 -61.59 -14.30
N SER A 216 -17.52 -61.80 -13.15
CA SER A 216 -17.85 -61.11 -11.91
C SER A 216 -17.42 -59.63 -11.92
N ALA A 217 -16.31 -59.31 -12.59
CA ALA A 217 -15.84 -57.94 -12.80
C ALA A 217 -16.69 -57.16 -13.85
N LEU A 218 -17.23 -57.85 -14.86
CA LEU A 218 -18.10 -57.31 -15.92
C LEU A 218 -19.50 -56.92 -15.43
N GLY A 219 -19.95 -57.43 -14.28
CA GLY A 219 -21.24 -57.06 -13.66
C GLY A 219 -21.32 -55.59 -13.24
N ALA A 220 -20.17 -54.91 -13.12
CA ALA A 220 -20.07 -53.47 -13.01
C ALA A 220 -19.64 -52.88 -14.37
N ASN A 221 -20.39 -51.91 -14.88
CA ASN A 221 -20.09 -51.20 -16.13
C ASN A 221 -18.60 -50.87 -16.26
N ILE A 222 -17.91 -51.42 -17.27
CA ILE A 222 -16.52 -51.09 -17.56
C ILE A 222 -16.49 -49.72 -18.23
N PRO A 223 -15.97 -48.68 -17.56
CA PRO A 223 -15.95 -47.36 -18.15
C PRO A 223 -14.74 -47.25 -19.08
N GLN A 224 -14.92 -46.63 -20.25
CA GLN A 224 -13.84 -46.52 -21.25
C GLN A 224 -12.79 -45.52 -20.76
N ILE A 225 -11.56 -45.98 -20.54
CA ILE A 225 -10.44 -45.09 -20.19
C ILE A 225 -9.90 -44.49 -21.49
N LEU A 226 -9.92 -43.16 -21.58
CA LEU A 226 -9.33 -42.43 -22.71
C LEU A 226 -7.86 -42.18 -22.44
N THR A 227 -6.99 -42.84 -23.21
CA THR A 227 -5.54 -42.65 -23.11
C THR A 227 -5.09 -41.41 -23.88
N PRO A 228 -3.90 -40.84 -23.59
CA PRO A 228 -3.36 -39.72 -24.37
C PRO A 228 -3.28 -40.00 -25.89
N ILE A 229 -3.02 -41.25 -26.29
CA ILE A 229 -2.97 -41.66 -27.71
C ILE A 229 -4.35 -41.54 -28.35
N ASP A 230 -5.39 -42.03 -27.67
CA ASP A 230 -6.76 -41.99 -28.18
C ASP A 230 -7.24 -40.54 -28.33
N VAL A 231 -6.94 -39.71 -27.33
CA VAL A 231 -7.31 -38.29 -27.33
C VAL A 231 -6.55 -37.52 -28.41
N LEU A 232 -5.28 -37.85 -28.68
CA LEU A 232 -4.50 -37.23 -29.76
C LEU A 232 -5.14 -37.50 -31.12
N LYS A 233 -5.46 -38.78 -31.41
CA LYS A 233 -6.17 -39.17 -32.64
C LYS A 233 -7.54 -38.53 -32.77
N LEU A 234 -8.21 -38.23 -31.66
CA LEU A 234 -9.48 -37.50 -31.67
C LEU A 234 -9.29 -36.02 -31.99
N PHE A 235 -8.28 -35.39 -31.39
CA PHE A 235 -8.01 -33.97 -31.57
C PHE A 235 -7.50 -33.62 -32.97
N GLU A 236 -6.78 -34.53 -33.63
CA GLU A 236 -6.40 -34.41 -35.05
C GLU A 236 -7.61 -34.45 -36.01
N ARG A 237 -8.69 -35.14 -35.62
CA ARG A 237 -9.90 -35.27 -36.43
C ARG A 237 -10.90 -34.13 -36.27
N ILE A 238 -10.63 -33.16 -35.39
CA ILE A 238 -11.55 -32.02 -35.16
C ILE A 238 -11.54 -31.11 -36.40
N PRO A 239 -12.70 -30.79 -37.00
CA PRO A 239 -12.78 -29.86 -38.12
C PRO A 239 -12.32 -28.44 -37.75
N GLU A 240 -11.59 -27.76 -38.64
CA GLU A 240 -11.09 -26.40 -38.41
C GLU A 240 -12.21 -25.39 -38.11
N ASN A 241 -13.34 -25.50 -38.82
CA ASN A 241 -14.53 -24.65 -38.61
C ASN A 241 -15.15 -24.77 -37.21
N ASP A 242 -14.89 -25.88 -36.51
CA ASP A 242 -15.37 -26.13 -35.15
C ASP A 242 -14.37 -25.65 -34.08
N MET A 243 -13.12 -25.35 -34.43
CA MET A 243 -12.10 -24.88 -33.48
C MET A 243 -12.43 -23.52 -32.85
N ILE A 244 -13.05 -22.62 -33.63
CA ILE A 244 -13.50 -21.30 -33.14
C ILE A 244 -14.53 -21.47 -32.01
N LEU A 245 -15.40 -22.49 -32.09
CA LEU A 245 -16.42 -22.79 -31.06
C LEU A 245 -15.80 -23.28 -29.74
N LEU A 246 -14.60 -23.87 -29.80
CA LEU A 246 -13.80 -24.21 -28.62
C LEU A 246 -13.14 -22.98 -27.99
N ALA A 247 -13.33 -21.80 -28.59
CA ALA A 247 -12.64 -20.54 -28.29
C ALA A 247 -11.11 -20.66 -28.46
N MET A 248 -10.67 -21.40 -29.48
CA MET A 248 -9.27 -21.52 -29.89
C MET A 248 -9.07 -20.82 -31.24
N ASP A 249 -7.93 -20.13 -31.39
CA ASP A 249 -7.54 -19.52 -32.66
C ASP A 249 -6.77 -20.55 -33.51
N PRO A 250 -7.30 -20.97 -34.67
CA PRO A 250 -6.70 -22.04 -35.48
C PRO A 250 -5.29 -21.69 -35.98
N LYS A 251 -4.96 -20.40 -36.13
CA LYS A 251 -3.64 -19.96 -36.60
C LYS A 251 -2.54 -20.14 -35.54
N ARG A 252 -2.91 -20.23 -34.26
CA ARG A 252 -1.98 -20.12 -33.13
C ARG A 252 -1.95 -21.34 -32.23
N SER A 253 -3.02 -22.12 -32.21
CA SER A 253 -3.16 -23.24 -31.28
C SER A 253 -4.14 -24.25 -31.85
N GLN A 254 -3.72 -25.51 -31.93
CA GLN A 254 -4.62 -26.62 -32.25
C GLN A 254 -4.90 -27.44 -30.99
N PRO A 255 -6.07 -28.12 -30.90
CA PRO A 255 -6.37 -28.99 -29.76
C PRO A 255 -5.33 -30.09 -29.56
N LYS A 256 -4.71 -30.61 -30.64
CA LYS A 256 -3.69 -31.66 -30.59
C LYS A 256 -2.42 -31.21 -29.83
N ASP A 257 -2.08 -29.92 -29.91
CA ASP A 257 -0.89 -29.34 -29.26
C ASP A 257 -1.00 -29.30 -27.72
N LEU A 258 -2.20 -29.57 -27.17
CA LEU A 258 -2.41 -29.68 -25.72
C LEU A 258 -1.81 -30.97 -25.12
N ILE A 259 -1.50 -31.96 -25.97
CA ILE A 259 -0.91 -33.23 -25.60
C ILE A 259 0.58 -33.18 -25.90
N LEU A 260 1.40 -33.56 -24.93
CA LEU A 260 2.85 -33.52 -25.07
C LEU A 260 3.32 -34.80 -25.77
N THR A 261 3.77 -34.67 -27.00
CA THR A 261 4.59 -35.66 -27.71
C THR A 261 6.08 -35.31 -27.64
N ARG A 262 6.39 -34.03 -27.46
CA ARG A 262 7.73 -33.45 -27.36
C ARG A 262 7.78 -32.48 -26.19
N MET A 263 8.93 -32.41 -25.53
CA MET A 263 9.17 -31.46 -24.45
C MET A 263 10.39 -30.60 -24.75
N LEU A 264 10.25 -29.29 -24.57
CA LEU A 264 11.37 -28.37 -24.61
C LEU A 264 12.26 -28.51 -23.37
N VAL A 265 13.55 -28.49 -23.64
CA VAL A 265 14.63 -28.43 -22.68
C VAL A 265 15.05 -26.96 -22.58
N PRO A 266 14.77 -26.27 -21.46
CA PRO A 266 15.15 -24.88 -21.29
C PRO A 266 16.67 -24.72 -21.32
N PRO A 267 17.16 -23.54 -21.73
CA PRO A 267 18.58 -23.21 -21.69
C PRO A 267 19.19 -23.37 -20.30
N VAL A 268 20.51 -23.57 -20.26
CA VAL A 268 21.27 -23.68 -19.00
C VAL A 268 21.16 -22.42 -18.14
N SER A 269 20.96 -21.24 -18.75
CA SER A 269 20.75 -19.96 -18.04
C SER A 269 19.52 -19.94 -17.13
N ILE A 270 18.51 -20.78 -17.39
CA ILE A 270 17.29 -20.89 -16.55
C ILE A 270 17.53 -21.81 -15.34
N ARG A 271 18.52 -22.70 -15.44
CA ARG A 271 18.81 -23.79 -14.50
C ARG A 271 20.32 -23.89 -14.22
N PRO A 272 20.90 -22.84 -13.62
CA PRO A 272 22.34 -22.81 -13.37
C PRO A 272 22.74 -23.91 -12.37
N SER A 273 23.83 -24.60 -12.66
CA SER A 273 24.53 -25.45 -11.71
C SER A 273 25.27 -24.57 -10.69
N VAL A 274 25.23 -24.95 -9.42
CA VAL A 274 25.92 -24.22 -8.34
C VAL A 274 27.18 -24.98 -7.94
N VAL A 275 28.32 -24.31 -7.97
CA VAL A 275 29.57 -24.88 -7.43
C VAL A 275 29.56 -24.67 -5.92
N SER A 276 29.76 -25.73 -5.14
CA SER A 276 29.87 -25.64 -3.69
C SER A 276 31.33 -25.37 -3.30
N ASP A 277 31.62 -24.25 -2.65
CA ASP A 277 32.99 -23.93 -2.20
C ASP A 277 33.50 -24.91 -1.12
N LEU A 278 32.59 -25.53 -0.36
CA LEU A 278 32.90 -26.41 0.78
C LEU A 278 33.04 -27.91 0.41
N LYS A 279 32.59 -28.33 -0.77
CA LYS A 279 32.63 -29.74 -1.21
C LYS A 279 32.98 -29.78 -2.68
N VAL A 280 33.97 -30.60 -3.03
CA VAL A 280 34.37 -30.83 -4.42
C VAL A 280 33.19 -31.43 -5.21
N GLY A 281 32.50 -30.59 -5.97
CA GLY A 281 31.37 -30.99 -6.82
C GLY A 281 30.42 -29.85 -7.17
N THR A 282 29.64 -30.05 -8.23
CA THR A 282 28.53 -29.18 -8.62
C THR A 282 27.22 -29.74 -8.07
N THR A 283 26.36 -28.87 -7.56
CA THR A 283 24.96 -29.20 -7.28
C THR A 283 24.11 -28.77 -8.46
N GLU A 284 23.44 -29.74 -9.06
CA GLU A 284 22.58 -29.51 -10.21
C GLU A 284 21.18 -29.08 -9.80
N ASP A 285 20.53 -28.34 -10.70
CA ASP A 285 19.17 -27.86 -10.46
C ASP A 285 18.13 -28.99 -10.55
N ASP A 286 17.02 -28.83 -9.83
CA ASP A 286 15.91 -29.81 -9.78
C ASP A 286 15.35 -30.11 -11.19
N LEU A 287 15.31 -29.09 -12.06
CA LEU A 287 14.83 -29.24 -13.45
C LEU A 287 15.78 -30.13 -14.27
N THR A 288 17.09 -29.98 -14.09
CA THR A 288 18.10 -30.80 -14.77
C THR A 288 17.95 -32.27 -14.38
N MET A 289 17.81 -32.53 -13.08
CA MET A 289 17.60 -33.89 -12.57
C MET A 289 16.30 -34.51 -13.08
N LYS A 290 15.19 -33.77 -13.06
CA LYS A 290 13.90 -34.26 -13.57
C LYS A 290 13.94 -34.59 -15.07
N GLN A 291 14.70 -33.84 -15.86
CA GLN A 291 14.85 -34.14 -17.28
C GLN A 291 15.68 -35.38 -17.55
N SER A 292 16.78 -35.56 -16.81
CA SER A 292 17.57 -36.80 -16.87
C SER A 292 16.70 -38.01 -16.52
N GLU A 293 15.83 -37.90 -15.50
CA GLU A 293 14.86 -38.95 -15.13
C GLU A 293 13.84 -39.22 -16.25
N ILE A 294 13.31 -38.19 -16.91
CA ILE A 294 12.37 -38.33 -18.04
C ILE A 294 13.04 -39.07 -19.20
N ILE A 295 14.26 -38.68 -19.59
CA ILE A 295 15.03 -39.34 -20.66
C ILE A 295 15.28 -40.80 -20.29
N PHE A 296 15.67 -41.07 -19.04
CA PHE A 296 15.89 -42.43 -18.56
C PHE A 296 14.64 -43.30 -18.66
N ILE A 297 13.48 -42.81 -18.23
CA ILE A 297 12.20 -43.56 -18.33
C ILE A 297 11.84 -43.81 -19.80
N ASN A 298 12.08 -42.81 -20.66
CA ASN A 298 11.81 -42.92 -22.09
C ASN A 298 12.65 -44.03 -22.75
N ASP A 299 13.95 -44.11 -22.42
CA ASP A 299 14.83 -45.21 -22.85
C ASP A 299 14.36 -46.57 -22.35
N VAL A 300 13.86 -46.63 -21.11
CA VAL A 300 13.32 -47.87 -20.50
C VAL A 300 12.07 -48.34 -21.25
N ILE A 301 11.13 -47.44 -21.56
CA ILE A 301 9.93 -47.74 -22.35
C ILE A 301 10.32 -48.24 -23.74
N LYS A 302 11.31 -47.60 -24.39
CA LYS A 302 11.81 -48.02 -25.70
C LYS A 302 12.40 -49.42 -25.67
N LYS A 303 13.20 -49.74 -24.64
CA LYS A 303 13.77 -51.09 -24.46
C LYS A 303 12.69 -52.14 -24.21
N HIS A 304 11.71 -51.85 -23.36
CA HIS A 304 10.59 -52.76 -23.09
C HIS A 304 9.74 -53.04 -24.33
N LYS A 305 9.58 -52.04 -25.21
CA LYS A 305 8.91 -52.21 -26.50
C LYS A 305 9.67 -53.19 -27.42
N LEU A 306 10.99 -53.11 -27.46
CA LEU A 306 11.84 -54.00 -28.26
C LEU A 306 11.95 -55.42 -27.65
N SER A 307 11.99 -55.52 -26.33
CA SER A 307 12.13 -56.80 -25.62
C SER A 307 10.81 -57.57 -25.46
N GLY A 308 9.68 -57.02 -25.91
CA GLY A 308 8.36 -57.66 -25.76
C GLY A 308 7.90 -57.81 -24.31
N ALA A 309 8.12 -56.79 -23.47
CA ALA A 309 7.69 -56.83 -22.07
C ALA A 309 6.16 -56.91 -21.90
N SER A 310 5.70 -57.34 -20.73
CA SER A 310 4.27 -57.43 -20.43
C SER A 310 3.58 -56.07 -20.47
N VAL A 311 2.30 -56.06 -20.85
CA VAL A 311 1.48 -54.83 -20.99
C VAL A 311 1.40 -54.05 -19.67
N ASN A 312 1.37 -54.74 -18.53
CA ASN A 312 1.32 -54.11 -17.20
C ASN A 312 2.59 -53.29 -16.93
N LEU A 313 3.78 -53.86 -17.18
CA LEU A 313 5.05 -53.15 -16.98
C LEU A 313 5.18 -51.96 -17.93
N TYR A 314 4.70 -52.12 -19.17
CA TYR A 314 4.67 -51.05 -20.15
C TYR A 314 3.76 -49.88 -19.72
N GLN A 315 2.58 -50.20 -19.19
CA GLN A 315 1.62 -49.22 -18.68
C GLN A 315 2.12 -48.53 -17.39
N GLU A 316 2.78 -49.26 -16.49
CA GLU A 316 3.43 -48.68 -15.31
C GLU A 316 4.53 -47.68 -15.71
N GLY A 317 5.38 -48.05 -16.67
CA GLY A 317 6.40 -47.16 -17.23
C GLY A 317 5.80 -45.87 -17.82
N TRP A 318 4.67 -45.98 -18.52
CA TRP A 318 3.95 -44.83 -19.06
C TRP A 318 3.33 -43.94 -17.98
N ASP A 319 2.70 -44.52 -16.96
CA ASP A 319 2.17 -43.80 -15.80
C ASP A 319 3.30 -43.05 -15.06
N PHE A 320 4.50 -43.65 -14.94
CA PHE A 320 5.69 -42.98 -14.40
C PHE A 320 6.17 -41.81 -15.28
N LEU A 321 6.23 -41.99 -16.61
CA LEU A 321 6.60 -40.92 -17.54
C LEU A 321 5.65 -39.72 -17.42
N GLN A 322 4.35 -40.01 -17.34
CA GLN A 322 3.32 -39.00 -17.16
C GLN A 322 3.47 -38.26 -15.82
N LEU A 323 3.75 -38.98 -14.73
CA LEU A 323 4.00 -38.39 -13.42
C LEU A 323 5.24 -37.49 -13.43
N GLN A 324 6.39 -37.95 -13.95
CA GLN A 324 7.60 -37.12 -13.95
C GLN A 324 7.46 -35.88 -14.82
N SER A 325 6.81 -36.01 -15.99
CA SER A 325 6.49 -34.86 -16.86
C SER A 325 5.55 -33.87 -16.14
N ALA A 326 4.59 -34.37 -15.37
CA ALA A 326 3.69 -33.53 -14.59
C ALA A 326 4.40 -32.83 -13.41
N LEU A 327 5.28 -33.55 -12.69
CA LEU A 327 6.08 -33.00 -11.58
C LEU A 327 7.10 -31.95 -12.04
N TYR A 328 7.66 -32.12 -13.24
CA TYR A 328 8.54 -31.12 -13.88
C TYR A 328 7.86 -29.75 -14.04
N ILE A 329 6.58 -29.76 -14.44
CA ILE A 329 5.79 -28.53 -14.58
C ILE A 329 5.28 -28.06 -13.22
N ASN A 330 4.61 -28.94 -12.47
CA ASN A 330 4.03 -28.66 -11.15
C ASN A 330 4.33 -29.79 -10.18
N SER A 331 5.22 -29.54 -9.22
CA SER A 331 5.62 -30.55 -8.24
C SER A 331 4.61 -30.76 -7.09
N GLU A 332 3.57 -29.93 -6.97
CA GLU A 332 2.56 -29.99 -5.89
C GLU A 332 1.24 -30.57 -6.41
N LEU A 333 1.30 -31.75 -7.03
CA LEU A 333 0.09 -32.42 -7.51
C LEU A 333 -0.58 -33.20 -6.38
N SER A 334 -1.89 -33.01 -6.24
CA SER A 334 -2.71 -33.78 -5.30
C SER A 334 -3.10 -35.13 -5.91
N GLY A 335 -3.09 -36.19 -5.09
CA GLY A 335 -3.55 -37.53 -5.49
C GLY A 335 -2.48 -38.39 -6.18
N ILE A 336 -1.20 -38.18 -5.86
CA ILE A 336 -0.12 -39.08 -6.27
C ILE A 336 -0.22 -40.38 -5.44
N PRO A 337 -0.09 -41.58 -6.04
CA PRO A 337 0.01 -42.84 -5.29
C PRO A 337 1.17 -42.82 -4.29
N LEU A 338 1.00 -43.43 -3.12
CA LEU A 338 2.04 -43.48 -2.08
C LEU A 338 3.34 -44.14 -2.58
N SER A 339 3.23 -45.15 -3.44
CA SER A 339 4.37 -45.83 -4.07
C SER A 339 5.18 -44.93 -4.99
N MET A 340 4.56 -43.88 -5.54
CA MET A 340 5.18 -42.97 -6.52
C MET A 340 5.45 -41.57 -5.94
N MET A 341 5.25 -41.38 -4.64
CA MET A 341 5.41 -40.08 -4.01
C MET A 341 6.90 -39.70 -3.92
N PRO A 342 7.29 -38.49 -4.38
CA PRO A 342 8.68 -38.06 -4.29
C PRO A 342 9.09 -37.88 -2.82
N LYS A 343 10.24 -38.48 -2.44
CA LYS A 343 10.79 -38.39 -1.07
C LYS A 343 11.20 -36.96 -0.67
N LYS A 344 11.63 -36.16 -1.65
CA LYS A 344 11.97 -34.74 -1.47
C LYS A 344 11.11 -33.89 -2.40
N PRO A 345 10.47 -32.81 -1.91
CA PRO A 345 9.74 -31.89 -2.78
C PRO A 345 10.72 -31.08 -3.62
N GLY A 346 10.65 -31.24 -4.95
CA GLY A 346 11.44 -30.44 -5.90
C GLY A 346 10.71 -29.16 -6.33
N ARG A 347 11.45 -28.21 -6.93
CA ARG A 347 10.86 -26.98 -7.50
C ARG A 347 10.67 -27.08 -9.01
N GLY A 348 9.46 -27.46 -9.42
CA GLY A 348 9.01 -27.39 -10.80
C GLY A 348 8.84 -25.95 -11.32
N LEU A 349 8.46 -25.79 -12.58
CA LEU A 349 8.28 -24.48 -13.22
C LEU A 349 7.25 -23.60 -12.50
N VAL A 350 6.10 -24.16 -12.13
CA VAL A 350 5.02 -23.42 -11.45
C VAL A 350 5.47 -22.90 -10.08
N GLN A 351 6.24 -23.68 -9.32
CA GLN A 351 6.78 -23.29 -8.01
C GLN A 351 7.70 -22.07 -8.11
N ARG A 352 8.47 -21.94 -9.19
CA ARG A 352 9.36 -20.79 -9.44
C ARG A 352 8.60 -19.53 -9.83
N LEU A 353 7.41 -19.66 -10.40
CA LEU A 353 6.57 -18.54 -10.83
C LEU A 353 5.68 -18.02 -9.69
N LYS A 354 5.06 -18.93 -8.92
CA LYS A 354 4.08 -18.59 -7.86
C LYS A 354 4.74 -18.23 -6.53
N GLY A 355 3.94 -17.65 -5.63
CA GLY A 355 4.37 -17.36 -4.25
C GLY A 355 5.10 -16.04 -4.08
N LYS A 356 5.56 -15.76 -2.84
CA LYS A 356 6.25 -14.49 -2.49
C LYS A 356 7.65 -14.41 -3.10
N GLN A 357 8.37 -15.53 -3.12
CA GLN A 357 9.71 -15.66 -3.72
C GLN A 357 9.67 -16.02 -5.22
N GLY A 358 8.47 -16.18 -5.79
CA GLY A 358 8.31 -16.47 -7.21
C GLY A 358 8.59 -15.25 -8.09
N ARG A 359 8.85 -15.49 -9.38
CA ARG A 359 9.28 -14.46 -10.34
C ARG A 359 8.36 -13.24 -10.40
N PHE A 360 7.04 -13.42 -10.44
CA PHE A 360 6.09 -12.30 -10.56
C PHE A 360 6.19 -11.29 -9.41
N ARG A 361 6.45 -11.77 -8.18
CA ARG A 361 6.50 -10.91 -6.99
C ARG A 361 7.92 -10.52 -6.59
N GLY A 362 8.85 -11.47 -6.57
CA GLY A 362 10.20 -11.29 -6.03
C GLY A 362 11.25 -10.82 -7.05
N ASN A 363 10.94 -10.85 -8.35
CA ASN A 363 11.88 -10.43 -9.40
C ASN A 363 11.29 -9.36 -10.33
N LEU A 364 10.01 -9.45 -10.67
CA LEU A 364 9.36 -8.52 -11.60
C LEU A 364 8.76 -7.32 -10.86
N SER A 365 7.79 -7.55 -9.97
CA SER A 365 7.13 -6.45 -9.25
C SER A 365 8.04 -5.79 -8.21
N GLY A 366 8.84 -6.59 -7.51
CA GLY A 366 9.88 -6.14 -6.60
C GLY A 366 11.21 -6.76 -7.02
N LYS A 367 12.28 -5.98 -6.98
CA LYS A 367 13.64 -6.45 -7.26
C LYS A 367 14.62 -5.71 -6.37
N ARG A 368 15.79 -6.32 -6.15
CA ARG A 368 16.92 -5.60 -5.56
C ARG A 368 17.44 -4.60 -6.61
N VAL A 369 17.78 -3.41 -6.14
CA VAL A 369 18.29 -2.32 -6.99
C VAL A 369 19.65 -1.89 -6.47
N ASP A 370 20.54 -1.55 -7.41
CA ASP A 370 21.85 -0.99 -7.09
C ASP A 370 21.74 0.50 -6.73
N PHE A 371 22.85 1.13 -6.36
CA PHE A 371 22.92 2.54 -5.94
C PHE A 371 21.95 2.87 -4.78
N SER A 372 21.89 1.95 -3.82
CA SER A 372 21.13 2.11 -2.60
C SER A 372 22.00 1.87 -1.38
N SER A 373 21.62 2.47 -0.25
CA SER A 373 22.24 2.28 1.05
C SER A 373 21.18 2.22 2.14
N ARG A 374 21.55 1.64 3.28
CA ARG A 374 20.68 1.51 4.44
C ARG A 374 21.49 1.77 5.69
N THR A 375 20.97 2.60 6.58
CA THR A 375 21.63 2.92 7.85
C THR A 375 20.62 3.38 8.88
N VAL A 376 21.01 3.29 10.16
CA VAL A 376 20.25 3.81 11.30
C VAL A 376 20.03 5.31 11.15
N ILE A 377 18.85 5.77 11.53
CA ILE A 377 18.47 7.18 11.52
C ILE A 377 18.75 7.87 12.86
N SER A 378 18.99 9.17 12.82
CA SER A 378 19.21 10.04 13.99
C SER A 378 18.60 11.42 13.74
N PRO A 379 18.14 12.12 14.78
CA PRO A 379 17.55 13.45 14.63
C PRO A 379 18.62 14.51 14.32
N ASP A 380 18.26 15.52 13.53
CA ASP A 380 19.03 16.76 13.39
C ASP A 380 18.11 17.96 13.08
N PRO A 381 17.79 18.80 14.08
CA PRO A 381 16.87 19.92 13.91
C PRO A 381 17.49 21.10 13.13
N ASN A 382 18.82 21.09 12.92
CA ASN A 382 19.51 22.15 12.17
C ASN A 382 19.39 21.96 10.66
N LEU A 383 19.15 20.72 10.20
CA LEU A 383 18.90 20.46 8.79
C LEU A 383 17.55 21.06 8.36
N GLU A 384 17.52 21.61 7.16
CA GLU A 384 16.26 22.00 6.53
C GLU A 384 15.38 20.75 6.32
N ILE A 385 14.06 20.94 6.30
CA ILE A 385 13.12 19.82 6.28
C ILE A 385 13.22 18.99 4.99
N ASP A 386 13.61 19.61 3.87
CA ASP A 386 13.86 18.96 2.60
C ASP A 386 15.27 18.38 2.47
N GLN A 387 16.10 18.44 3.51
CA GLN A 387 17.46 17.93 3.51
C GLN A 387 17.59 16.63 4.32
N VAL A 388 18.49 15.77 3.87
CA VAL A 388 18.89 14.55 4.57
C VAL A 388 20.41 14.51 4.71
N GLY A 389 20.88 14.34 5.93
CA GLY A 389 22.27 14.13 6.27
C GLY A 389 22.73 12.75 5.82
N VAL A 390 23.65 12.70 4.86
CA VAL A 390 24.25 11.48 4.29
C VAL A 390 25.69 11.33 4.80
N PRO A 391 26.06 10.16 5.34
CA PRO A 391 27.43 9.88 5.77
C PRO A 391 28.44 9.99 4.62
N LYS A 392 29.61 10.57 4.90
CA LYS A 392 30.74 10.66 3.97
C LYS A 392 31.15 9.29 3.41
N HIS A 393 31.06 8.23 4.22
CA HIS A 393 31.32 6.85 3.77
C HIS A 393 30.35 6.39 2.68
N VAL A 394 29.06 6.68 2.85
CA VAL A 394 28.02 6.35 1.86
C VAL A 394 28.21 7.21 0.61
N ALA A 395 28.52 8.49 0.78
CA ALA A 395 28.68 9.43 -0.33
C ALA A 395 29.84 9.09 -1.29
N LYS A 396 30.92 8.47 -0.78
CA LYS A 396 32.04 8.00 -1.62
C LYS A 396 31.69 6.77 -2.47
N ILE A 397 30.78 5.93 -1.99
CA ILE A 397 30.38 4.68 -2.66
C ILE A 397 29.27 4.95 -3.67
N LEU A 398 28.23 5.68 -3.26
CA LEU A 398 27.14 6.07 -4.14
C LEU A 398 27.63 7.14 -5.12
N THR A 399 27.59 6.80 -6.41
CA THR A 399 28.05 7.68 -7.48
C THR A 399 26.90 8.08 -8.39
N PHE A 400 27.04 9.27 -8.98
CA PHE A 400 26.14 9.80 -9.98
C PHE A 400 26.89 9.94 -11.31
N PRO A 401 26.38 9.37 -12.42
CA PRO A 401 27.00 9.45 -13.73
C PRO A 401 26.73 10.81 -14.35
N GLU A 402 27.64 11.76 -14.11
CA GLU A 402 27.55 13.12 -14.63
C GLU A 402 28.16 13.18 -16.04
N LYS A 403 27.36 13.62 -17.02
CA LYS A 403 27.85 13.84 -18.38
C LYS A 403 28.66 15.13 -18.45
N VAL A 404 29.84 15.08 -19.06
CA VAL A 404 30.69 16.25 -19.23
C VAL A 404 30.10 17.16 -20.31
N ILE A 405 29.76 18.37 -19.89
CA ILE A 405 29.29 19.48 -20.71
C ILE A 405 30.20 20.69 -20.50
N GLN A 406 30.02 21.71 -21.35
CA GLN A 406 30.85 22.92 -21.29
C GLN A 406 30.81 23.60 -19.91
N ALA A 407 29.65 23.60 -19.24
CA ALA A 407 29.48 24.24 -17.94
C ALA A 407 30.18 23.51 -16.78
N ASN A 408 30.31 22.17 -16.83
CA ASN A 408 30.80 21.37 -15.71
C ASN A 408 32.22 20.81 -15.92
N ILE A 409 32.82 20.95 -17.11
CA ILE A 409 34.14 20.37 -17.44
C ILE A 409 35.23 20.72 -16.41
N ASN A 410 35.31 21.98 -15.99
CA ASN A 410 36.30 22.42 -15.00
C ASN A 410 36.06 21.80 -13.62
N LYS A 411 34.79 21.60 -13.24
CA LYS A 411 34.42 20.92 -11.99
C LYS A 411 34.75 19.44 -12.07
N MET A 412 34.44 18.77 -13.19
CA MET A 412 34.71 17.35 -13.37
C MET A 412 36.21 17.04 -13.37
N ARG A 413 37.03 17.89 -14.01
CA ARG A 413 38.50 17.80 -13.93
C ARG A 413 39.01 17.79 -12.49
N LYS A 414 38.51 18.68 -11.64
CA LYS A 414 38.87 18.74 -10.22
C LYS A 414 38.49 17.46 -9.47
N LEU A 415 37.29 16.93 -9.71
CA LEU A 415 36.82 15.70 -9.06
C LEU A 415 37.63 14.47 -9.48
N VAL A 416 38.01 14.38 -10.76
CA VAL A 416 38.86 13.31 -11.29
C VAL A 416 40.27 13.38 -10.70
N MET A 417 40.84 14.57 -10.54
CA MET A 417 42.14 14.76 -9.86
C MET A 417 42.09 14.31 -8.40
N ASN A 418 41.02 14.64 -7.67
CA ASN A 418 40.83 14.22 -6.28
C ASN A 418 40.75 12.69 -6.13
N GLY A 419 40.16 12.00 -7.11
CA GLY A 419 40.08 10.54 -7.16
C GLY A 419 39.01 9.93 -6.23
N PRO A 420 39.08 8.61 -5.97
CA PRO A 420 38.01 7.89 -5.26
C PRO A 420 38.09 7.98 -3.73
N ASP A 421 39.28 8.18 -3.15
CA ASP A 421 39.47 8.11 -1.69
C ASP A 421 39.10 9.41 -0.98
N ASN A 422 39.23 10.56 -1.67
CA ASN A 422 38.93 11.87 -1.12
C ASN A 422 37.55 12.34 -1.59
N TRP A 423 36.72 12.78 -0.64
CA TRP A 423 35.47 13.49 -0.95
C TRP A 423 35.74 15.00 -0.85
N PRO A 424 35.32 15.81 -1.84
CA PRO A 424 34.58 15.46 -3.07
C PRO A 424 35.48 14.89 -4.18
N GLY A 425 35.09 13.75 -4.77
CA GLY A 425 35.87 13.06 -5.80
C GLY A 425 35.03 12.26 -6.81
N ALA A 426 35.66 11.30 -7.50
CA ALA A 426 35.03 10.44 -8.50
C ALA A 426 35.64 9.02 -8.51
N ASN A 427 34.85 8.02 -8.91
CA ASN A 427 35.28 6.62 -8.92
C ASN A 427 35.62 6.12 -10.33
N TYR A 428 34.80 6.45 -11.33
CA TYR A 428 34.97 5.93 -12.69
C TYR A 428 34.88 7.05 -13.74
N VAL A 429 35.57 6.85 -14.85
CA VAL A 429 35.40 7.66 -16.07
C VAL A 429 35.17 6.72 -17.26
N GLN A 430 34.19 7.07 -18.08
CA GLN A 430 33.87 6.38 -19.32
C GLN A 430 33.95 7.37 -20.47
N GLN A 431 34.80 7.07 -21.45
CA GLN A 431 34.92 7.87 -22.67
C GLN A 431 33.74 7.60 -23.61
N LYS A 432 33.35 8.60 -24.40
CA LYS A 432 32.18 8.52 -25.30
C LYS A 432 32.15 7.27 -26.20
N ASP A 433 33.29 6.87 -26.76
CA ASP A 433 33.39 5.76 -27.71
C ASP A 433 33.79 4.43 -27.05
N ALA A 434 34.13 4.45 -25.76
CA ALA A 434 34.61 3.28 -25.04
C ALA A 434 33.47 2.60 -24.26
N SER A 435 33.32 1.30 -24.47
CA SER A 435 32.36 0.49 -23.69
C SER A 435 32.85 0.19 -22.26
N PHE A 436 34.16 0.32 -21.99
CA PHE A 436 34.72 -0.02 -20.68
C PHE A 436 34.84 1.21 -19.78
N LYS A 437 34.60 1.01 -18.47
CA LYS A 437 34.77 2.04 -17.45
C LYS A 437 36.18 1.99 -16.90
N MET A 438 36.88 3.12 -16.88
CA MET A 438 38.19 3.24 -16.25
C MET A 438 38.04 3.53 -14.77
N PHE A 439 38.61 2.68 -13.91
CA PHE A 439 38.59 2.88 -12.47
C PHE A 439 39.73 3.81 -12.04
N LEU A 440 39.38 4.93 -11.39
CA LEU A 440 40.31 6.01 -11.09
C LEU A 440 41.41 5.66 -10.07
N LYS A 441 41.23 4.59 -9.29
CA LYS A 441 42.20 4.15 -8.27
C LYS A 441 43.54 3.72 -8.86
N TYR A 442 43.53 3.15 -10.07
CA TYR A 442 44.73 2.60 -10.71
C TYR A 442 45.22 3.43 -11.90
N SER A 443 44.44 4.42 -12.36
CA SER A 443 44.77 5.24 -13.51
C SER A 443 45.56 6.51 -13.15
N ASN A 444 46.36 7.04 -14.09
CA ASN A 444 46.96 8.36 -13.94
C ASN A 444 45.90 9.46 -14.08
N ARG A 445 45.51 10.03 -12.95
CA ARG A 445 44.40 10.99 -12.78
C ARG A 445 44.62 12.31 -13.49
N GLU A 446 45.84 12.84 -13.49
CA GLU A 446 46.16 14.15 -14.09
C GLU A 446 46.04 14.10 -15.61
N LYS A 447 46.64 13.08 -16.22
CA LYS A 447 46.55 12.84 -17.66
C LYS A 447 45.09 12.64 -18.10
N LEU A 448 44.33 11.87 -17.33
CA LEU A 448 42.93 11.59 -17.64
C LEU A 448 42.06 12.84 -17.51
N ALA A 449 42.30 13.68 -16.49
CA ALA A 449 41.61 14.95 -16.33
C ALA A 449 41.88 15.92 -17.51
N GLN A 450 43.13 15.97 -18.01
CA GLN A 450 43.46 16.77 -19.20
C GLN A 450 42.76 16.24 -20.46
N GLN A 451 42.66 14.92 -20.59
CA GLN A 451 42.07 14.25 -21.74
C GLN A 451 40.53 14.19 -21.75
N LEU A 452 39.85 14.66 -20.70
CA LEU A 452 38.38 14.72 -20.64
C LEU A 452 37.81 15.53 -21.79
N LYS A 453 36.89 14.92 -22.55
CA LYS A 453 36.18 15.51 -23.68
C LYS A 453 34.71 15.74 -23.34
N LEU A 454 34.07 16.59 -24.15
CA LEU A 454 32.63 16.80 -24.08
C LEU A 454 31.90 15.52 -24.47
N GLY A 455 30.94 15.10 -23.63
CA GLY A 455 30.19 13.87 -23.81
C GLY A 455 30.76 12.65 -23.11
N ASP A 456 31.95 12.74 -22.49
CA ASP A 456 32.44 11.71 -21.58
C ASP A 456 31.54 11.65 -20.33
N MET A 457 31.53 10.50 -19.65
CA MET A 457 30.74 10.26 -18.44
C MET A 457 31.66 10.08 -17.24
N VAL A 458 31.48 10.90 -16.20
CA VAL A 458 32.24 10.83 -14.95
C VAL A 458 31.32 10.39 -13.82
N GLU A 459 31.60 9.23 -13.22
CA GLU A 459 30.87 8.75 -12.04
C GLU A 459 31.45 9.41 -10.78
N ARG A 460 30.98 10.64 -10.52
CA ARG A 460 31.36 11.42 -9.35
C ARG A 460 30.69 10.88 -8.09
N HIS A 461 31.31 11.14 -6.94
CA HIS A 461 30.67 10.90 -5.64
C HIS A 461 29.36 11.68 -5.51
N LEU A 462 28.51 11.25 -4.58
CA LEU A 462 27.36 12.04 -4.13
C LEU A 462 27.85 13.35 -3.50
N HIS A 463 27.20 14.45 -3.84
CA HIS A 463 27.53 15.80 -3.39
C HIS A 463 26.35 16.45 -2.65
N ASP A 464 26.64 17.56 -1.97
CA ASP A 464 25.61 18.39 -1.37
C ASP A 464 24.60 18.86 -2.42
N ASN A 465 23.32 18.86 -2.05
CA ASN A 465 22.15 19.18 -2.87
C ASN A 465 21.81 18.17 -3.98
N ASP A 466 22.47 17.01 -4.07
CA ASP A 466 21.99 15.93 -4.93
C ASP A 466 20.62 15.42 -4.45
N VAL A 467 19.76 15.08 -5.40
CA VAL A 467 18.41 14.56 -5.11
C VAL A 467 18.51 13.07 -4.79
N VAL A 468 18.02 12.69 -3.62
CA VAL A 468 18.01 11.30 -3.15
C VAL A 468 16.60 10.90 -2.72
N LEU A 469 16.22 9.66 -2.99
CA LEU A 469 14.97 9.09 -2.49
C LEU A 469 15.23 8.46 -1.13
N PHE A 470 14.38 8.78 -0.16
CA PHE A 470 14.49 8.31 1.21
C PHE A 470 13.19 7.61 1.61
N ASN A 471 13.31 6.37 2.10
CA ASN A 471 12.19 5.45 2.29
C ASN A 471 12.29 4.68 3.61
N ARG A 472 11.16 4.53 4.31
CA ARG A 472 11.02 3.60 5.45
C ARG A 472 10.24 2.36 5.04
N GLN A 473 10.71 1.19 5.46
CA GLN A 473 9.97 -0.08 5.36
C GLN A 473 9.32 -0.39 6.70
N PRO A 474 8.02 -0.73 6.77
CA PRO A 474 7.04 -0.88 5.67
C PRO A 474 6.46 0.45 5.18
N SER A 475 6.13 0.52 3.89
CA SER A 475 5.51 1.71 3.27
C SER A 475 3.99 1.55 3.20
N LEU A 476 3.23 2.42 3.88
CA LEU A 476 1.76 2.37 3.97
C LEU A 476 1.06 3.36 3.04
N HIS A 477 1.73 4.46 2.68
CA HIS A 477 1.15 5.50 1.82
C HIS A 477 2.25 6.13 0.96
N LYS A 478 1.87 6.95 -0.03
CA LYS A 478 2.80 7.66 -0.93
C LYS A 478 3.95 8.36 -0.18
N LEU A 479 3.64 9.08 0.91
CA LEU A 479 4.65 9.86 1.65
C LEU A 479 5.68 9.02 2.45
N SER A 480 5.57 7.68 2.46
CA SER A 480 6.57 6.82 3.10
C SER A 480 7.88 6.76 2.29
N ILE A 481 7.85 7.26 1.04
CA ILE A 481 9.02 7.51 0.19
C ILE A 481 8.95 8.95 -0.32
N MET A 482 9.98 9.74 -0.06
CA MET A 482 10.06 11.14 -0.52
C MET A 482 11.47 11.45 -1.02
N ALA A 483 11.58 12.47 -1.87
CA ALA A 483 12.85 13.00 -2.32
C ALA A 483 13.34 14.10 -1.38
N HIS A 484 14.61 14.00 -0.99
CA HIS A 484 15.34 14.97 -0.18
C HIS A 484 16.61 15.39 -0.89
N ARG A 485 17.16 16.53 -0.48
CA ARG A 485 18.47 17.01 -0.87
C ARG A 485 19.52 16.45 0.07
N ALA A 486 20.53 15.80 -0.47
CA ALA A 486 21.61 15.28 0.35
C ALA A 486 22.46 16.41 0.95
N LYS A 487 22.84 16.26 2.21
CA LYS A 487 23.84 17.08 2.89
C LYS A 487 24.87 16.15 3.51
N ILE A 488 26.15 16.34 3.23
CA ILE A 488 27.16 15.36 3.64
C ILE A 488 27.68 15.66 5.05
N HIS A 489 27.68 14.62 5.90
CA HIS A 489 28.17 14.67 7.28
C HIS A 489 29.24 13.61 7.55
N GLU A 490 30.02 13.82 8.60
CA GLU A 490 31.12 12.92 8.98
C GLU A 490 30.63 11.65 9.69
N HIS A 491 29.54 11.76 10.46
CA HIS A 491 28.97 10.64 11.18
C HIS A 491 28.37 9.59 10.26
N ARG A 492 28.14 8.39 10.80
CA ARG A 492 27.70 7.21 10.03
C ARG A 492 26.20 7.05 9.90
N THR A 493 25.38 7.80 10.64
CA THR A 493 23.92 7.69 10.62
C THR A 493 23.29 8.61 9.59
N PHE A 494 22.10 8.25 9.10
CA PHE A 494 21.27 9.21 8.36
C PHE A 494 20.66 10.21 9.33
N ARG A 495 20.62 11.48 8.93
CA ARG A 495 20.05 12.56 9.74
C ARG A 495 18.97 13.28 9.00
N PHE A 496 17.87 13.61 9.64
CA PHE A 496 16.85 14.47 9.05
C PHE A 496 16.05 15.16 10.15
N ASN A 497 15.33 16.21 9.75
CA ASN A 497 14.55 17.02 10.66
C ASN A 497 13.33 16.26 11.20
N GLU A 498 13.07 16.40 12.49
CA GLU A 498 12.02 15.71 13.25
C GLU A 498 10.60 16.08 12.79
N CYS A 499 10.44 17.24 12.14
CA CYS A 499 9.17 17.61 11.49
C CYS A 499 8.74 16.61 10.41
N ALA A 500 9.70 15.94 9.75
CA ALA A 500 9.44 14.95 8.71
C ALA A 500 9.28 13.51 9.23
N CYS A 501 9.32 13.28 10.55
CA CYS A 501 9.16 11.94 11.12
C CYS A 501 7.75 11.36 10.95
N ASN A 502 6.70 12.19 11.02
CA ASN A 502 5.31 11.74 10.95
C ASN A 502 4.98 10.95 9.66
N PRO A 503 5.32 11.43 8.44
CA PRO A 503 5.13 10.65 7.22
C PRO A 503 5.84 9.29 7.20
N TYR A 504 7.03 9.20 7.80
CA TYR A 504 7.74 7.93 7.90
C TYR A 504 7.21 7.08 9.06
N ASN A 505 6.46 7.65 10.00
CA ASN A 505 6.10 7.04 11.28
C ASN A 505 7.34 6.51 12.02
N ALA A 506 8.41 7.32 12.01
CA ALA A 506 9.72 6.99 12.60
C ALA A 506 9.91 7.68 13.97
N ASP A 507 10.59 7.02 14.90
CA ASP A 507 10.73 7.43 16.30
C ASP A 507 12.17 7.34 16.87
N PHE A 508 13.17 7.17 16.00
CA PHE A 508 14.61 7.19 16.35
C PHE A 508 15.03 6.21 17.46
N ASP A 509 14.42 5.03 17.52
CA ASP A 509 14.67 3.97 18.52
C ASP A 509 15.73 2.93 18.11
N GLY A 510 16.42 3.17 16.98
CA GLY A 510 17.28 2.19 16.31
C GLY A 510 16.79 1.79 14.92
N ASP A 511 15.66 2.37 14.49
CA ASP A 511 15.13 2.28 13.15
C ASP A 511 16.17 2.54 12.04
N GLU A 512 16.05 1.79 10.94
CA GLU A 512 16.88 1.94 9.75
C GLU A 512 16.02 2.35 8.54
N MET A 513 16.56 3.26 7.73
CA MET A 513 15.91 3.71 6.51
C MET A 513 16.79 3.49 5.29
N ASN A 514 16.15 3.36 4.13
CA ASN A 514 16.82 3.14 2.84
C ASN A 514 16.96 4.47 2.10
N LEU A 515 18.10 4.64 1.46
CA LEU A 515 18.40 5.75 0.56
C LEU A 515 18.68 5.19 -0.83
N HIS A 516 18.10 5.80 -1.87
CA HIS A 516 18.32 5.45 -3.27
C HIS A 516 18.73 6.69 -4.05
N LEU A 517 19.78 6.57 -4.87
CA LEU A 517 20.28 7.66 -5.70
C LEU A 517 19.80 7.49 -7.16
N PRO A 518 18.87 8.34 -7.66
CA PRO A 518 18.46 8.32 -9.06
C PRO A 518 19.65 8.56 -10.00
N GLN A 519 19.79 7.72 -11.03
CA GLN A 519 20.96 7.69 -11.92
C GLN A 519 20.79 8.51 -13.21
N THR A 520 19.57 8.93 -13.54
CA THR A 520 19.26 9.72 -14.74
C THR A 520 18.74 11.11 -14.36
N GLU A 521 18.98 12.10 -15.22
CA GLU A 521 18.50 13.47 -14.97
C GLU A 521 16.96 13.56 -15.02
N GLU A 522 16.30 12.78 -15.90
CA GLU A 522 14.84 12.68 -15.94
C GLU A 522 14.27 12.19 -14.60
N ALA A 523 14.83 11.10 -14.06
CA ALA A 523 14.39 10.56 -12.77
C ALA A 523 14.69 11.51 -11.60
N LYS A 524 15.80 12.27 -11.65
CA LYS A 524 16.10 13.32 -10.67
C LYS A 524 15.06 14.44 -10.71
N ALA A 525 14.67 14.88 -11.91
CA ALA A 525 13.67 15.93 -12.09
C ALA A 525 12.29 15.48 -11.58
N GLU A 526 11.84 14.29 -11.97
CA GLU A 526 10.59 13.71 -11.48
C GLU A 526 10.58 13.55 -9.95
N ALA A 527 11.67 13.02 -9.38
CA ALA A 527 11.80 12.86 -7.93
C ALA A 527 11.74 14.21 -7.21
N LEU A 528 12.45 15.23 -7.68
CA LEU A 528 12.48 16.54 -7.04
C LEU A 528 11.12 17.26 -7.11
N ILE A 529 10.46 17.20 -8.26
CA ILE A 529 9.20 17.93 -8.50
C ILE A 529 8.03 17.17 -7.87
N LEU A 530 7.84 15.89 -8.17
CA LEU A 530 6.63 15.15 -7.74
C LEU A 530 6.77 14.54 -6.34
N MET A 531 7.97 14.05 -6.01
CA MET A 531 8.24 13.34 -4.75
C MET A 531 8.95 14.21 -3.71
N GLY A 532 9.31 15.45 -4.06
CA GLY A 532 9.98 16.38 -3.16
C GLY A 532 9.18 16.61 -1.88
N ASN A 533 9.88 16.70 -0.76
CA ASN A 533 9.26 16.98 0.53
C ASN A 533 8.39 18.27 0.49
N LYS A 534 8.88 19.31 -0.20
CA LYS A 534 8.18 20.61 -0.36
C LYS A 534 6.77 20.48 -0.94
N ASN A 535 6.62 19.62 -1.95
CA ASN A 535 5.36 19.39 -2.64
C ASN A 535 4.44 18.43 -1.87
N ASN A 536 4.98 17.62 -0.95
CA ASN A 536 4.25 16.59 -0.22
C ASN A 536 4.12 16.92 1.29
N LEU A 537 3.87 18.18 1.64
CA LEU A 537 3.59 18.57 3.05
C LEU A 537 2.20 18.11 3.52
N VAL A 538 1.26 17.95 2.58
CA VAL A 538 -0.13 17.54 2.83
C VAL A 538 -0.37 16.10 2.42
N THR A 539 -1.26 15.41 3.15
CA THR A 539 -1.70 14.06 2.77
C THR A 539 -2.77 14.10 1.67
N PRO A 540 -2.71 13.19 0.68
CA PRO A 540 -3.72 13.12 -0.37
C PRO A 540 -5.08 12.62 0.09
N ARG A 541 -5.17 12.05 1.30
CA ARG A 541 -6.41 11.48 1.82
C ARG A 541 -7.45 12.55 2.16
N ASN A 542 -7.03 13.59 2.87
CA ASN A 542 -7.92 14.62 3.39
C ASN A 542 -7.37 16.03 3.20
N GLY A 543 -6.17 16.21 2.63
CA GLY A 543 -5.55 17.52 2.45
C GLY A 543 -5.06 18.17 3.74
N GLU A 544 -4.91 17.41 4.83
CA GLU A 544 -4.31 17.90 6.07
C GLU A 544 -2.78 17.91 6.01
N LEU A 545 -2.17 18.79 6.80
CA LEU A 545 -0.73 18.88 6.94
C LEU A 545 -0.21 17.69 7.76
N LEU A 546 0.70 16.91 7.17
CA LEU A 546 1.32 15.75 7.82
C LEU A 546 2.69 16.09 8.42
N ILE A 547 3.49 16.86 7.67
CA ILE A 547 4.80 17.37 8.08
C ILE A 547 4.60 18.66 8.85
N ALA A 548 4.89 18.65 10.14
CA ALA A 548 4.55 19.74 11.05
C ALA A 548 5.45 19.70 12.30
N ALA A 549 5.29 20.65 13.22
CA ALA A 549 6.01 20.63 14.48
C ALA A 549 5.61 19.40 15.32
N THR A 550 6.60 18.75 15.92
CA THR A 550 6.44 17.54 16.74
C THR A 550 6.97 17.77 18.15
N GLN A 551 6.37 17.09 19.13
CA GLN A 551 6.81 16.94 20.52
C GLN A 551 7.46 18.20 21.11
N ASP A 552 8.79 18.24 21.22
CA ASP A 552 9.54 19.30 21.90
C ASP A 552 9.39 20.67 21.25
N PHE A 553 9.24 20.74 19.92
CA PHE A 553 8.97 22.01 19.22
C PHE A 553 7.64 22.60 19.65
N LEU A 554 6.63 21.75 19.91
CA LEU A 554 5.32 22.20 20.40
C LEU A 554 5.41 22.67 21.85
N THR A 555 6.12 21.92 22.71
CA THR A 555 6.32 22.31 24.11
C THR A 555 7.08 23.64 24.21
N GLY A 556 8.17 23.78 23.45
CA GLY A 556 8.97 25.00 23.40
C GLY A 556 8.19 26.20 22.88
N ALA A 557 7.41 26.03 21.80
CA ALA A 557 6.54 27.09 21.28
C ALA A 557 5.43 27.49 22.27
N TYR A 558 4.82 26.51 22.94
CA TYR A 558 3.80 26.75 23.94
C TYR A 558 4.36 27.55 25.13
N LEU A 559 5.51 27.13 25.67
CA LEU A 559 6.19 27.83 26.76
C LEU A 559 6.61 29.24 26.35
N LEU A 560 7.18 29.40 25.14
CA LEU A 560 7.60 30.70 24.62
C LEU A 560 6.41 31.65 24.48
N THR A 561 5.24 31.17 24.07
CA THR A 561 4.07 32.02 23.76
C THR A 561 3.13 32.26 24.95
N ARG A 562 3.43 31.79 26.16
CA ARG A 562 2.63 32.10 27.35
C ARG A 562 2.63 33.61 27.66
N LYS A 563 1.69 34.08 28.50
CA LYS A 563 1.56 35.51 28.84
C LYS A 563 2.64 36.01 29.80
N ASP A 564 3.22 35.10 30.57
CA ASP A 564 4.23 35.34 31.61
C ASP A 564 5.66 35.41 31.07
N THR A 565 5.89 35.08 29.79
CA THR A 565 7.23 35.14 29.19
C THR A 565 7.58 36.54 28.70
N PHE A 566 8.43 37.21 29.48
CA PHE A 566 9.04 38.49 29.13
C PHE A 566 10.55 38.34 28.99
N MET A 567 11.10 39.00 27.98
CA MET A 567 12.51 38.96 27.64
C MET A 567 13.06 40.37 27.56
N ASP A 568 14.27 40.56 28.07
CA ASP A 568 15.02 41.79 27.84
C ASP A 568 15.57 41.83 26.40
N ARG A 569 16.20 42.93 26.05
CA ARG A 569 16.75 43.12 24.71
C ARG A 569 17.83 42.09 24.37
N ALA A 570 18.67 41.71 25.33
CA ALA A 570 19.78 40.79 25.10
C ALA A 570 19.27 39.37 24.79
N HIS A 571 18.36 38.83 25.60
CA HIS A 571 17.76 37.52 25.34
C HIS A 571 16.92 37.52 24.06
N ALA A 572 16.15 38.59 23.80
CA ALA A 572 15.37 38.73 22.57
C ALA A 572 16.27 38.70 21.31
N MET A 573 17.39 39.44 21.33
CA MET A 573 18.36 39.45 20.23
C MET A 573 19.04 38.09 20.06
N GLN A 574 19.38 37.41 21.16
CA GLN A 574 19.98 36.07 21.11
C GLN A 574 19.05 35.04 20.47
N LEU A 575 17.76 35.04 20.83
CA LEU A 575 16.76 34.18 20.19
C LEU A 575 16.55 34.54 18.73
N ALA A 576 16.49 35.82 18.39
CA ALA A 576 16.37 36.25 17.00
C ALA A 576 17.58 35.83 16.16
N ALA A 577 18.80 35.87 16.71
CA ALA A 577 20.01 35.46 16.03
C ALA A 577 20.01 33.97 15.65
N THR A 578 19.28 33.12 16.38
CA THR A 578 19.13 31.70 16.01
C THR A 578 18.52 31.50 14.63
N LEU A 579 17.78 32.48 14.11
CA LEU A 579 17.19 32.43 12.76
C LEU A 579 18.24 32.57 11.65
N LEU A 580 19.40 33.18 11.93
CA LEU A 580 20.45 33.47 10.95
C LEU A 580 21.35 32.24 10.74
N ALA A 581 20.97 31.32 9.85
CA ALA A 581 21.91 30.33 9.32
C ALA A 581 21.54 29.87 7.91
N SER A 582 22.41 29.04 7.31
CA SER A 582 22.23 28.50 5.95
C SER A 582 21.96 29.63 4.95
N SER A 583 20.82 29.56 4.26
CA SER A 583 20.35 30.57 3.30
C SER A 583 19.98 31.92 3.93
N ASP A 584 19.65 31.96 5.23
CA ASP A 584 19.21 33.16 5.94
C ASP A 584 20.37 33.90 6.64
N THR A 585 21.63 33.48 6.45
CA THR A 585 22.81 34.06 7.15
C THR A 585 22.99 35.56 6.90
N ASN A 586 22.67 36.04 5.68
CA ASN A 586 22.79 37.45 5.30
C ASN A 586 21.49 38.25 5.49
N MET A 587 20.48 37.67 6.17
CA MET A 587 19.19 38.32 6.35
C MET A 587 19.24 39.36 7.48
N ASN A 588 18.81 40.58 7.19
CA ASN A 588 18.59 41.57 8.25
C ASN A 588 17.26 41.27 8.96
N ILE A 589 17.31 41.18 10.30
CA ILE A 589 16.14 40.99 11.16
C ILE A 589 15.71 42.34 11.74
N ASN A 590 14.42 42.65 11.63
CA ASN A 590 13.86 43.86 12.22
C ASN A 590 13.18 43.51 13.54
N LEU A 591 13.82 43.84 14.67
CA LEU A 591 13.21 43.64 15.98
C LEU A 591 11.99 44.56 16.15
N PRO A 592 10.84 44.04 16.61
CA PRO A 592 9.65 44.88 16.87
C PRO A 592 9.88 45.82 18.06
N PRO A 593 9.07 46.89 18.19
CA PRO A 593 9.08 47.71 19.40
C PRO A 593 8.74 46.85 20.64
N PRO A 594 9.34 47.13 21.82
CA PRO A 594 9.05 46.36 23.03
C PRO A 594 7.59 46.52 23.45
N CYS A 595 7.00 45.44 23.97
CA CYS A 595 5.63 45.42 24.48
C CYS A 595 5.47 46.36 25.70
N ILE A 596 6.45 46.34 26.59
CA ILE A 596 6.51 47.21 27.77
C ILE A 596 7.67 48.19 27.56
N ILE A 597 7.40 49.49 27.64
CA ILE A 597 8.41 50.55 27.44
C ILE A 597 8.93 51.07 28.79
N LYS A 598 8.03 51.29 29.76
CA LYS A 598 8.33 51.67 31.14
C LYS A 598 7.64 50.66 32.08
N PRO A 599 8.26 50.22 33.18
CA PRO A 599 9.53 50.69 33.78
C PRO A 599 10.80 50.20 33.07
N CYS A 600 10.77 49.04 32.42
CA CYS A 600 11.89 48.49 31.63
C CYS A 600 11.41 48.03 30.24
N GLN A 601 12.35 47.97 29.29
CA GLN A 601 12.05 47.50 27.93
C GLN A 601 11.97 45.98 27.90
N LEU A 602 10.76 45.44 27.76
CA LEU A 602 10.51 44.01 27.70
C LEU A 602 9.74 43.64 26.44
N TRP A 603 10.18 42.56 25.81
CA TRP A 603 9.51 41.91 24.70
C TRP A 603 8.72 40.71 25.22
N SER A 604 7.51 40.51 24.70
CA SER A 604 6.77 39.29 24.98
C SER A 604 7.28 38.15 24.11
N GLY A 605 7.19 36.91 24.59
CA GLY A 605 7.57 35.76 23.77
C GLY A 605 6.72 35.61 22.49
N LYS A 606 5.49 36.15 22.48
CA LYS A 606 4.63 36.25 21.27
C LYS A 606 5.26 37.14 20.18
N GLN A 607 5.88 38.26 20.55
CA GLN A 607 6.59 39.15 19.60
C GLN A 607 7.84 38.51 19.02
N ILE A 608 8.54 37.67 19.79
CA ILE A 608 9.71 36.95 19.30
C ILE A 608 9.28 35.81 18.37
N CYS A 609 8.19 35.12 18.71
CA CYS A 609 7.63 34.07 17.87
C CYS A 609 7.15 34.60 16.50
N SER A 610 6.61 35.83 16.43
CA SER A 610 6.18 36.41 15.14
C SER A 610 7.32 36.64 14.13
N LEU A 611 8.57 36.80 14.61
CA LEU A 611 9.76 36.90 13.75
C LEU A 611 10.01 35.64 12.92
N ILE A 612 9.53 34.47 13.37
CA ILE A 612 9.62 33.20 12.61
C ILE A 612 8.88 33.34 11.28
N PHE A 613 7.66 33.88 11.34
CA PHE A 613 6.78 34.06 10.18
C PHE A 613 7.24 35.22 9.31
N ARG A 614 7.63 36.34 9.94
CA ARG A 614 8.04 37.55 9.24
C ARG A 614 9.25 38.21 9.93
N PRO A 615 10.49 37.86 9.53
CA PRO A 615 11.70 38.38 10.17
C PRO A 615 12.01 39.84 9.77
N ASN A 616 11.56 40.28 8.60
CA ASN A 616 11.77 41.65 8.13
C ASN A 616 10.57 42.21 7.36
N LYS A 617 10.55 43.52 7.19
CA LYS A 617 9.44 44.22 6.51
C LYS A 617 9.36 43.88 5.02
N LYS A 618 10.49 43.56 4.37
CA LYS A 618 10.58 43.18 2.95
C LYS A 618 9.99 41.79 2.68
N TYR A 619 9.95 40.92 3.69
CA TYR A 619 9.43 39.57 3.57
C TYR A 619 7.92 39.61 3.29
N PRO A 620 7.43 38.89 2.26
CA PRO A 620 6.07 39.06 1.74
C PRO A 620 4.99 38.40 2.59
N VAL A 621 5.34 37.50 3.50
CA VAL A 621 4.39 36.70 4.28
C VAL A 621 3.62 37.57 5.26
N LYS A 622 2.32 37.73 5.00
CA LYS A 622 1.32 38.40 5.85
C LYS A 622 0.20 37.41 6.17
N ALA A 623 0.48 36.45 7.04
CA ALA A 623 -0.46 35.41 7.41
C ALA A 623 -1.54 35.96 8.37
N ASN A 624 -2.78 35.49 8.19
CA ASN A 624 -3.91 35.84 9.03
C ASN A 624 -4.64 34.56 9.45
N LEU A 625 -4.89 34.41 10.76
CA LEU A 625 -5.52 33.22 11.34
C LEU A 625 -6.32 33.62 12.59
N GLU A 626 -7.51 33.03 12.73
CA GLU A 626 -8.28 33.04 13.97
C GLU A 626 -8.71 31.61 14.29
N ALA A 627 -8.27 31.08 15.43
CA ALA A 627 -8.56 29.70 15.77
C ALA A 627 -8.66 29.46 17.28
N LYS A 628 -9.43 28.43 17.63
CA LYS A 628 -9.56 27.96 19.01
C LYS A 628 -8.41 26.99 19.32
N GLY A 629 -7.78 27.19 20.47
CA GLY A 629 -6.84 26.22 21.03
C GLY A 629 -7.57 25.12 21.80
N LYS A 630 -6.80 24.12 22.24
CA LYS A 630 -7.30 22.91 22.91
C LYS A 630 -7.95 23.17 24.26
N ALA A 631 -7.50 24.19 24.99
CA ALA A 631 -7.98 24.54 26.33
C ALA A 631 -8.99 25.69 26.32
N TYR A 632 -9.56 26.02 25.15
CA TYR A 632 -10.50 27.11 24.97
C TYR A 632 -11.75 26.95 25.84
N THR A 633 -12.15 28.03 26.53
CA THR A 633 -13.36 28.06 27.36
C THR A 633 -14.50 28.80 26.64
N LYS A 634 -14.59 30.12 26.81
CA LYS A 634 -15.61 31.02 26.26
C LYS A 634 -14.99 32.40 25.99
N ASN A 635 -15.75 33.28 25.33
CA ASN A 635 -15.41 34.70 25.09
C ASN A 635 -14.25 35.00 24.12
N ARG A 636 -14.02 34.15 23.11
CA ARG A 636 -13.02 34.36 22.03
C ARG A 636 -11.66 34.82 22.60
N GLU A 637 -11.21 36.04 22.27
CA GLU A 637 -9.93 36.62 22.68
C GLU A 637 -9.80 36.86 24.19
N LEU A 638 -10.90 37.11 24.90
CA LEU A 638 -10.93 37.34 26.35
C LEU A 638 -11.03 36.03 27.14
N CYS A 639 -10.61 34.92 26.55
CA CYS A 639 -10.55 33.62 27.20
C CYS A 639 -9.57 33.66 28.38
N VAL A 640 -10.04 33.24 29.56
CA VAL A 640 -9.25 33.20 30.81
C VAL A 640 -7.92 32.44 30.65
N LYS A 641 -7.94 31.35 29.89
CA LYS A 641 -6.77 30.47 29.67
C LYS A 641 -5.87 30.88 28.49
N ASP A 642 -6.10 32.04 27.86
CA ASP A 642 -5.35 32.49 26.68
C ASP A 642 -5.25 31.43 25.56
N SER A 643 -6.38 30.80 25.23
CA SER A 643 -6.44 29.66 24.29
C SER A 643 -7.28 29.99 23.05
N TYR A 644 -7.29 31.25 22.63
CA TYR A 644 -7.86 31.69 21.35
C TYR A 644 -6.78 32.45 20.59
N VAL A 645 -6.29 31.86 19.50
CA VAL A 645 -5.16 32.38 18.75
C VAL A 645 -5.64 33.34 17.67
N ILE A 646 -5.05 34.53 17.68
CA ILE A 646 -5.26 35.57 16.67
C ILE A 646 -3.91 35.96 16.11
N ILE A 647 -3.70 35.67 14.83
CA ILE A 647 -2.55 36.12 14.05
C ILE A 647 -3.06 37.08 12.99
N ARG A 648 -2.52 38.30 12.98
CA ARG A 648 -2.86 39.33 11.98
C ARG A 648 -1.58 39.89 11.38
N ASN A 649 -1.48 39.89 10.05
CA ASN A 649 -0.30 40.35 9.32
C ASN A 649 1.02 39.71 9.80
N SER A 650 0.97 38.42 10.14
CA SER A 650 2.07 37.62 10.72
C SER A 650 2.49 38.01 12.14
N GLU A 651 1.68 38.78 12.87
CA GLU A 651 1.89 39.12 14.27
C GLU A 651 0.93 38.33 15.17
N LEU A 652 1.46 37.69 16.21
CA LEU A 652 0.67 36.92 17.18
C LEU A 652 0.16 37.85 18.28
N LEU A 653 -1.14 38.17 18.23
CA LEU A 653 -1.77 39.14 19.13
C LEU A 653 -2.27 38.49 20.44
N ALA A 654 -2.95 37.35 20.31
CA ALA A 654 -3.55 36.64 21.43
C ALA A 654 -3.38 35.12 21.27
N GLY A 655 -3.43 34.39 22.37
CA GLY A 655 -3.40 32.93 22.41
C GLY A 655 -2.01 32.30 22.50
N THR A 656 -1.92 31.14 23.14
CA THR A 656 -0.75 30.26 23.11
C THR A 656 -0.78 29.34 21.90
N LEU A 657 0.40 29.06 21.32
CA LEU A 657 0.51 28.13 20.20
C LEU A 657 0.57 26.69 20.72
N ASP A 658 -0.40 25.87 20.29
CA ASP A 658 -0.52 24.47 20.64
C ASP A 658 -0.46 23.57 19.39
N LYS A 659 -0.68 22.26 19.58
CA LYS A 659 -0.73 21.28 18.48
C LYS A 659 -1.76 21.65 17.40
N GLY A 660 -2.88 22.27 17.75
CA GLY A 660 -3.90 22.67 16.77
C GLY A 660 -3.41 23.75 15.81
N HIS A 661 -2.42 24.55 16.24
CA HIS A 661 -1.89 25.67 15.47
C HIS A 661 -0.58 25.36 14.73
N LEU A 662 0.29 24.52 15.32
CA LEU A 662 1.62 24.21 14.76
C LEU A 662 1.83 22.74 14.39
N GLY A 663 1.00 21.84 14.93
CA GLY A 663 1.18 20.40 14.84
C GLY A 663 0.56 19.77 13.60
N SER A 664 0.60 18.44 13.54
CA SER A 664 -0.05 17.66 12.49
C SER A 664 -1.54 17.49 12.77
N GLY A 665 -2.36 17.65 11.71
CA GLY A 665 -3.82 17.60 11.76
C GLY A 665 -4.49 18.97 11.95
N GLY A 666 -5.70 19.12 11.40
CA GLY A 666 -6.49 20.36 11.44
C GLY A 666 -6.12 21.36 10.34
N LYS A 667 -7.05 21.64 9.42
CA LYS A 667 -6.86 22.55 8.28
C LYS A 667 -7.00 24.02 8.67
N ALA A 668 -8.15 24.38 9.23
CA ALA A 668 -8.53 25.77 9.48
C ALA A 668 -7.74 26.45 10.61
N GLY A 669 -7.16 25.66 11.53
CA GLY A 669 -6.49 26.16 12.73
C GLY A 669 -4.97 26.32 12.61
N ASN A 670 -4.35 25.87 11.52
CA ASN A 670 -2.89 25.69 11.43
C ASN A 670 -2.22 26.81 10.62
N ILE A 671 -1.21 27.46 11.22
CA ILE A 671 -0.50 28.58 10.58
C ILE A 671 0.35 28.14 9.38
N PHE A 672 0.98 26.96 9.46
CA PHE A 672 1.81 26.45 8.38
C PHE A 672 0.97 26.07 7.16
N TYR A 673 -0.24 25.57 7.38
CA TYR A 673 -1.21 25.31 6.32
C TYR A 673 -1.62 26.60 5.59
N ILE A 674 -1.84 27.67 6.34
CA ILE A 674 -2.18 28.98 5.77
C ILE A 674 -1.03 29.54 4.93
N ILE A 675 0.21 29.47 5.45
CA ILE A 675 1.39 29.92 4.69
C ILE A 675 1.54 29.10 3.40
N LEU A 676 1.29 27.79 3.48
CA LEU A 676 1.35 26.89 2.33
C LEU A 676 0.34 27.28 1.24
N ARG A 677 -0.91 27.56 1.61
CA ARG A 677 -1.98 27.88 0.66
C ARG A 677 -1.89 29.28 0.05
N ASP A 678 -1.46 30.26 0.86
CA ASP A 678 -1.53 31.67 0.46
C ASP A 678 -0.19 32.20 -0.10
N PHE A 679 0.95 31.68 0.38
CA PHE A 679 2.29 32.18 0.01
C PHE A 679 3.17 31.13 -0.66
N GLY A 680 2.91 29.84 -0.45
CA GLY A 680 3.59 28.73 -1.10
C GLY A 680 4.50 27.92 -0.17
N GLN A 681 4.98 26.79 -0.71
CA GLN A 681 5.64 25.73 0.05
C GLN A 681 7.01 26.12 0.62
N GLU A 682 7.79 26.92 -0.11
CA GLU A 682 9.14 27.30 0.30
C GLU A 682 9.14 28.12 1.60
N TYR A 683 8.22 29.08 1.70
CA TYR A 683 8.05 29.89 2.91
C TYR A 683 7.58 29.04 4.10
N THR A 684 6.75 28.03 3.85
CA THR A 684 6.28 27.10 4.88
C THR A 684 7.42 26.27 5.46
N ILE A 685 8.26 25.66 4.62
CA ILE A 685 9.42 24.89 5.09
C ILE A 685 10.39 25.77 5.88
N ARG A 686 10.68 26.97 5.37
CA ARG A 686 11.55 27.90 6.08
C ARG A 686 10.97 28.31 7.44
N ALA A 687 9.67 28.57 7.52
CA ALA A 687 9.01 28.90 8.78
C ALA A 687 9.07 27.75 9.80
N MET A 688 8.83 26.51 9.36
CA MET A 688 8.95 25.33 10.21
C MET A 688 10.40 25.10 10.69
N TRP A 689 11.38 25.26 9.79
CA TRP A 689 12.80 25.13 10.13
C TRP A 689 13.25 26.19 11.15
N ARG A 690 12.83 27.44 10.96
CA ARG A 690 13.06 28.54 11.92
C ARG A 690 12.43 28.25 13.28
N LEU A 691 11.22 27.70 13.31
CA LEU A 691 10.56 27.26 14.54
C LEU A 691 11.39 26.19 15.24
N ALA A 692 11.82 25.14 14.53
CA ALA A 692 12.61 24.05 15.10
C ALA A 692 13.87 24.59 15.80
N ARG A 693 14.64 25.46 15.13
CA ARG A 693 15.87 26.01 15.69
C ARG A 693 15.64 26.93 16.89
N MET A 694 14.69 27.86 16.79
CA MET A 694 14.39 28.80 17.88
C MET A 694 13.85 28.08 19.11
N THR A 695 12.92 27.13 18.93
CA THR A 695 12.29 26.42 20.06
C THR A 695 13.24 25.44 20.73
N SER A 696 14.09 24.73 19.97
CA SER A 696 15.16 23.90 20.53
C SER A 696 16.12 24.70 21.37
N TYR A 697 16.59 25.85 20.85
CA TYR A 697 17.52 26.70 21.59
C TYR A 697 16.88 27.30 22.84
N TYR A 698 15.62 27.74 22.75
CA TYR A 698 14.87 28.25 23.89
C TYR A 698 14.71 27.18 24.98
N LEU A 699 14.28 25.97 24.60
CA LEU A 699 14.04 24.87 25.55
C LEU A 699 15.33 24.40 26.23
N MET A 700 16.45 24.36 25.49
CA MET A 700 17.77 24.01 26.01
C MET A 700 18.22 24.95 27.13
N ASN A 701 17.91 26.24 27.01
CA ASN A 701 18.31 27.25 27.99
C ASN A 701 17.28 27.47 29.10
N SER A 702 15.98 27.32 28.81
CA SER A 702 14.93 27.49 29.81
C SER A 702 14.89 26.32 30.80
N GLY A 703 15.25 25.12 30.34
CA GLY A 703 15.08 23.87 31.07
C GLY A 703 13.62 23.42 31.11
N PHE A 704 13.38 22.15 30.80
CA PHE A 704 12.08 21.51 30.97
C PHE A 704 12.32 20.06 31.37
N SER A 705 11.80 19.67 32.53
CA SER A 705 12.05 18.36 33.12
C SER A 705 10.78 17.83 33.77
N ILE A 706 10.68 16.51 33.84
CA ILE A 706 9.62 15.81 34.55
C ILE A 706 10.25 15.07 35.75
N GLY A 707 9.69 15.29 36.94
CA GLY A 707 10.12 14.65 38.17
C GLY A 707 9.07 13.70 38.74
N ILE A 708 9.44 12.98 39.80
CA ILE A 708 8.47 12.17 40.55
C ILE A 708 7.42 13.04 41.26
N GLY A 709 7.79 14.26 41.68
CA GLY A 709 6.88 15.19 42.34
C GLY A 709 5.72 15.68 41.45
N ASP A 710 5.91 15.64 40.13
CA ASP A 710 4.88 16.02 39.14
C ASP A 710 3.73 15.00 39.06
N VAL A 711 3.99 13.77 39.53
CA VAL A 711 3.06 12.63 39.51
C VAL A 711 2.63 12.19 40.91
N THR A 712 3.14 12.82 41.96
CA THR A 712 2.72 12.56 43.34
C THR A 712 1.30 13.10 43.57
N PRO A 713 0.33 12.26 43.99
CA PRO A 713 -1.01 12.73 44.32
C PRO A 713 -0.99 13.55 45.63
N GLY A 714 -1.67 14.70 45.64
CA GLY A 714 -1.90 15.46 46.85
C GLY A 714 -2.85 14.77 47.83
N GLU A 715 -2.79 15.12 49.11
CA GLU A 715 -3.63 14.50 50.14
C GLU A 715 -5.13 14.70 49.89
N ASN A 716 -5.51 15.85 49.32
CA ASN A 716 -6.89 16.15 48.99
C ASN A 716 -7.40 15.22 47.89
N LEU A 717 -6.57 14.95 46.86
CA LEU A 717 -6.88 13.99 45.82
C LEU A 717 -7.09 12.59 46.40
N ILE A 718 -6.23 12.14 47.30
CA ILE A 718 -6.32 10.80 47.92
C ILE A 718 -7.63 10.67 48.71
N LYS A 719 -7.97 11.67 49.55
CA LYS A 719 -9.23 11.68 50.32
C LYS A 719 -10.44 11.63 49.39
N ARG A 720 -10.44 12.44 48.32
CA ARG A 720 -11.52 12.46 47.32
C ARG A 720 -11.62 11.14 46.54
N LYS A 721 -10.48 10.58 46.12
CA LYS A 721 -10.40 9.29 45.44
C LYS A 721 -11.03 8.19 46.29
N ASN A 722 -10.63 8.06 47.55
CA ASN A 722 -11.14 7.00 48.43
C ASN A 722 -12.66 7.14 48.66
N LYS A 723 -13.17 8.37 48.78
CA LYS A 723 -14.61 8.63 48.87
C LYS A 723 -15.36 8.25 47.58
N LEU A 724 -14.78 8.50 46.41
CA LEU A 724 -15.36 8.11 45.12
C LEU A 724 -15.36 6.59 44.92
N LEU A 725 -14.25 5.92 45.28
CA LEU A 725 -14.13 4.47 45.19
C LEU A 725 -15.13 3.76 46.11
N SER A 726 -15.23 4.17 47.38
CA SER A 726 -16.17 3.54 48.33
C SER A 726 -17.63 3.72 47.89
N ALA A 727 -18.00 4.91 47.40
CA ALA A 727 -19.32 5.16 46.85
C ALA A 727 -19.60 4.30 45.61
N GLY A 728 -18.65 4.22 44.67
CA GLY A 728 -18.78 3.42 43.44
C GLY A 728 -18.86 1.91 43.70
N TYR A 729 -18.04 1.39 44.62
CA TYR A 729 -18.07 -0.02 45.00
C TYR A 729 -19.37 -0.38 45.74
N ALA A 730 -19.87 0.49 46.62
CA ALA A 730 -21.16 0.29 47.28
C ALA A 730 -22.31 0.21 46.27
N GLN A 731 -22.31 1.06 45.24
CA GLN A 731 -23.30 0.98 44.15
C GLN A 731 -23.17 -0.30 43.33
N CYS A 732 -21.94 -0.70 42.97
CA CYS A 732 -21.71 -1.96 42.25
C CYS A 732 -22.20 -3.17 43.06
N GLN A 733 -21.94 -3.19 44.36
CA GLN A 733 -22.43 -4.24 45.26
C GLN A 733 -23.96 -4.23 45.36
N ALA A 734 -24.61 -3.05 45.37
CA ALA A 734 -26.06 -2.95 45.36
C ALA A 734 -26.66 -3.56 44.08
N TYR A 735 -26.07 -3.29 42.90
CA TYR A 735 -26.52 -3.91 41.65
C TYR A 735 -26.31 -5.44 41.62
N ILE A 736 -25.20 -5.93 42.19
CA ILE A 736 -24.95 -7.37 42.32
C ILE A 736 -26.01 -8.01 43.24
N LYS A 737 -26.34 -7.36 44.36
CA LYS A 737 -27.41 -7.83 45.28
C LYS A 737 -28.78 -7.84 44.59
N GLN A 738 -29.12 -6.79 43.85
CA GLN A 738 -30.36 -6.74 43.06
C GLN A 738 -30.43 -7.85 42.01
N MET A 739 -29.30 -8.23 41.40
CA MET A 739 -29.24 -9.37 40.50
C MET A 739 -29.50 -10.68 41.24
N THR A 740 -28.86 -10.91 42.40
CA THR A 740 -29.07 -12.13 43.18
C THR A 740 -30.51 -12.26 43.69
N GLU A 741 -31.17 -11.14 43.96
CA GLU A 741 -32.59 -11.07 44.34
C GLU A 741 -33.55 -11.10 43.13
N GLY A 742 -33.03 -11.10 41.90
CA GLY A 742 -33.83 -11.12 40.68
C GLY A 742 -34.58 -9.81 40.36
N LYS A 743 -34.25 -8.69 41.03
CA LYS A 743 -34.93 -7.39 40.92
C LYS A 743 -34.31 -6.44 39.89
N LEU A 744 -33.21 -6.82 39.24
CA LEU A 744 -32.49 -5.94 38.30
C LEU A 744 -33.28 -5.75 36.99
N PRO A 745 -33.62 -4.52 36.58
CA PRO A 745 -34.29 -4.27 35.31
C PRO A 745 -33.36 -4.57 34.13
N THR A 746 -33.84 -5.37 33.18
CA THR A 746 -33.09 -5.73 31.98
C THR A 746 -33.11 -4.60 30.95
N GLN A 747 -31.95 -4.34 30.35
CA GLN A 747 -31.88 -3.43 29.20
C GLN A 747 -32.41 -4.14 27.94
N PRO A 748 -33.06 -3.40 27.02
CA PRO A 748 -33.68 -4.01 25.84
C PRO A 748 -32.66 -4.73 24.95
N GLY A 749 -32.90 -6.02 24.73
CA GLY A 749 -32.04 -6.89 23.91
C GLY A 749 -30.81 -7.45 24.64
N CYS A 750 -30.64 -7.16 25.94
CA CYS A 750 -29.60 -7.74 26.78
C CYS A 750 -30.18 -8.83 27.68
N THR A 751 -29.36 -9.82 28.01
CA THR A 751 -29.64 -10.72 29.15
C THR A 751 -29.49 -9.97 30.48
N VAL A 752 -29.95 -10.58 31.59
CA VAL A 752 -29.77 -10.01 32.95
C VAL A 752 -28.29 -9.80 33.27
N GLU A 753 -27.43 -10.76 32.90
CA GLU A 753 -26.00 -10.68 33.15
C GLU A 753 -25.31 -9.60 32.31
N GLU A 754 -25.66 -9.49 31.03
CA GLU A 754 -25.14 -8.44 30.16
C GLU A 754 -25.61 -7.05 30.59
N SER A 755 -26.84 -6.95 31.11
CA SER A 755 -27.37 -5.71 31.67
C SER A 755 -26.57 -5.29 32.91
N LEU A 756 -26.24 -6.23 33.80
CA LEU A 756 -25.40 -5.97 34.97
C LEU A 756 -24.00 -5.49 34.53
N GLU A 757 -23.37 -6.19 33.58
CA GLU A 757 -22.04 -5.82 33.08
C GLU A 757 -22.02 -4.41 32.48
N ALA A 758 -23.06 -4.02 31.74
CA ALA A 758 -23.18 -2.68 31.16
C ALA A 758 -23.29 -1.59 32.23
N VAL A 759 -24.11 -1.82 33.28
CA VAL A 759 -24.28 -0.88 34.39
C VAL A 759 -22.99 -0.74 35.19
N ILE A 760 -22.33 -1.85 35.55
CA ILE A 760 -21.06 -1.82 36.29
C ILE A 760 -19.98 -1.09 35.48
N LEU A 761 -19.83 -1.40 34.18
CA LEU A 761 -18.84 -0.73 33.34
C LEU A 761 -19.07 0.79 33.24
N LYS A 762 -20.33 1.22 33.23
CA LYS A 762 -20.69 2.64 33.24
C LYS A 762 -20.22 3.31 34.53
N GLU A 763 -20.55 2.75 35.69
CA GLU A 763 -20.13 3.32 36.98
C GLU A 763 -18.60 3.37 37.11
N LEU A 764 -17.90 2.30 36.75
CA LEU A 764 -16.44 2.26 36.82
C LEU A 764 -15.77 3.27 35.87
N SER A 765 -16.42 3.58 34.73
CA SER A 765 -15.95 4.62 33.81
C SER A 765 -16.13 6.02 34.39
N VAL A 766 -17.25 6.28 35.08
CA VAL A 766 -17.53 7.55 35.76
C VAL A 766 -16.53 7.81 36.88
N ILE A 767 -16.19 6.79 37.68
CA ILE A 767 -15.19 6.90 38.75
C ILE A 767 -13.87 7.43 38.18
N ARG A 768 -13.38 6.83 37.09
CA ARG A 768 -12.13 7.25 36.45
C ARG A 768 -12.22 8.70 35.94
N GLU A 769 -13.33 9.09 35.32
CA GLU A 769 -13.51 10.45 34.80
C GLU A 769 -13.52 11.50 35.91
N HIS A 770 -14.28 11.28 36.99
CA HIS A 770 -14.32 12.18 38.13
C HIS A 770 -12.97 12.24 38.87
N ALA A 771 -12.30 11.11 39.06
CA ALA A 771 -10.97 11.08 39.65
C ALA A 771 -9.95 11.83 38.78
N GLY A 772 -10.03 11.70 37.45
CA GLY A 772 -9.19 12.42 36.51
C GLY A 772 -9.45 13.93 36.48
N GLN A 773 -10.71 14.35 36.50
CA GLN A 773 -11.07 15.77 36.59
C GLN A 773 -10.60 16.41 37.90
N ALA A 774 -10.77 15.70 39.02
CA ALA A 774 -10.28 16.15 40.32
C ALA A 774 -8.75 16.28 40.32
N CYS A 775 -8.04 15.31 39.73
CA CYS A 775 -6.59 15.35 39.58
C CYS A 775 -6.12 16.57 38.78
N VAL A 776 -6.68 16.79 37.57
CA VAL A 776 -6.27 17.92 36.71
C VAL A 776 -6.56 19.28 37.35
N ALA A 777 -7.62 19.38 38.16
CA ALA A 777 -7.97 20.61 38.87
C ALA A 777 -7.01 20.93 40.04
N GLU A 778 -6.37 19.92 40.63
CA GLU A 778 -5.46 20.08 41.77
C GLU A 778 -4.01 20.37 41.33
N LEU A 779 -3.62 19.90 40.16
CA LEU A 779 -2.26 20.08 39.63
C LEU A 779 -1.92 21.55 39.37
N HIS A 780 -0.70 21.94 39.73
CA HIS A 780 -0.20 23.29 39.47
C HIS A 780 -0.04 23.56 37.95
N PRO A 781 -0.32 24.78 37.46
CA PRO A 781 -0.21 25.12 36.02
C PRO A 781 1.21 25.05 35.42
N THR A 782 2.25 24.93 36.24
CA THR A 782 3.64 24.71 35.78
C THR A 782 4.01 23.24 35.68
N ASN A 783 3.12 22.33 36.10
CA ASN A 783 3.39 20.90 36.10
C ASN A 783 3.69 20.40 34.68
N SER A 784 4.82 19.70 34.49
CA SER A 784 5.33 19.32 33.18
C SER A 784 4.39 18.39 32.39
N PRO A 785 3.84 17.31 32.95
CA PRO A 785 2.84 16.47 32.27
C PRO A 785 1.61 17.25 31.84
N LEU A 786 1.15 18.20 32.67
CA LEU A 786 0.00 19.04 32.36
C LEU A 786 0.29 19.96 31.16
N ILE A 787 1.48 20.57 31.13
CA ILE A 787 1.93 21.39 29.99
C ILE A 787 2.02 20.55 28.72
N MET A 788 2.56 19.34 28.77
CA MET A 788 2.63 18.44 27.61
C MET A 788 1.24 18.05 27.10
N ALA A 789 0.29 17.79 28.00
CA ALA A 789 -1.09 17.49 27.63
C ALA A 789 -1.84 18.70 27.05
N LEU A 790 -1.59 19.91 27.59
CA LEU A 790 -2.20 21.17 27.12
C LEU A 790 -1.65 21.59 25.75
N SER A 791 -0.32 21.64 25.60
CA SER A 791 0.35 21.91 24.33
C SER A 791 0.05 20.85 23.28
N GLY A 792 -0.24 19.61 23.73
CA GLY A 792 -0.50 18.47 22.85
C GLY A 792 0.77 17.85 22.29
N SER A 793 1.94 18.11 22.88
CA SER A 793 3.22 17.52 22.46
C SER A 793 3.22 16.00 22.61
N LYS A 794 2.98 15.50 23.84
CA LYS A 794 2.85 14.07 24.14
C LYS A 794 1.95 13.85 25.36
N GLY A 795 1.20 12.76 25.32
CA GLY A 795 0.30 12.40 26.42
C GLY A 795 -1.09 13.05 26.34
N SER A 796 -1.95 12.60 27.24
CA SER A 796 -3.35 13.04 27.34
C SER A 796 -3.72 13.22 28.82
N PHE A 797 -4.85 13.89 29.09
CA PHE A 797 -5.38 13.98 30.46
C PHE A 797 -5.67 12.60 31.08
N ILE A 798 -5.99 11.60 30.24
CA ILE A 798 -6.18 10.22 30.69
C ILE A 798 -4.85 9.66 31.21
N ASN A 799 -3.74 9.86 30.50
CA ASN A 799 -2.44 9.34 30.92
C ASN A 799 -2.03 9.93 32.28
N ILE A 800 -2.23 11.24 32.47
CA ILE A 800 -1.97 11.90 33.76
C ILE A 800 -2.85 11.29 34.86
N SER A 801 -4.14 11.14 34.59
CA SER A 801 -5.08 10.52 35.53
C SER A 801 -4.67 9.09 35.91
N GLN A 802 -4.12 8.30 34.97
CA GLN A 802 -3.69 6.93 35.24
C GLN A 802 -2.41 6.87 36.07
N MET A 803 -1.49 7.80 35.86
CA MET A 803 -0.25 7.90 36.63
C MET A 803 -0.49 8.35 38.07
N ILE A 804 -1.42 9.30 38.28
CA ILE A 804 -1.61 9.98 39.56
C ILE A 804 -2.82 9.42 40.33
N ALA A 805 -3.99 9.33 39.71
CA ALA A 805 -5.26 9.04 40.38
C ALA A 805 -5.60 7.54 40.40
N CYS A 806 -5.99 6.96 39.26
CA CYS A 806 -6.31 5.54 39.13
C CYS A 806 -6.20 5.07 37.68
N VAL A 807 -5.75 3.83 37.46
CA VAL A 807 -5.62 3.25 36.11
C VAL A 807 -6.99 2.94 35.49
N GLY A 808 -7.91 2.41 36.30
CA GLY A 808 -9.29 2.09 35.92
C GLY A 808 -9.49 0.67 35.37
N GLN A 809 -10.67 0.42 34.79
CA GLN A 809 -11.07 -0.90 34.30
C GLN A 809 -10.21 -1.38 33.12
N GLN A 810 -9.65 -2.59 33.24
CA GLN A 810 -9.01 -3.30 32.13
C GLN A 810 -10.08 -4.08 31.36
N ALA A 811 -10.27 -3.72 30.09
CA ALA A 811 -11.25 -4.37 29.22
C ALA A 811 -10.54 -5.30 28.23
N LEU A 812 -11.05 -6.53 28.09
CA LEU A 812 -10.60 -7.53 27.13
C LEU A 812 -11.69 -7.78 26.11
N ASN A 813 -11.42 -7.60 24.81
CA ASN A 813 -12.43 -7.69 23.75
C ASN A 813 -13.72 -6.88 24.03
N GLY A 814 -13.60 -5.75 24.73
CA GLY A 814 -14.74 -4.88 25.08
C GLY A 814 -15.62 -5.37 26.22
N LYS A 815 -15.21 -6.43 26.92
CA LYS A 815 -15.85 -6.92 28.16
C LYS A 815 -14.87 -6.79 29.33
N ARG A 816 -15.36 -6.93 30.56
CA ARG A 816 -14.51 -7.12 31.75
C ARG A 816 -13.76 -8.45 31.66
N VAL A 817 -12.79 -8.66 32.53
CA VAL A 817 -11.93 -9.85 32.49
C VAL A 817 -12.80 -11.12 32.58
N PRO A 818 -12.71 -12.05 31.59
CA PRO A 818 -13.49 -13.27 31.59
C PRO A 818 -13.02 -14.23 32.71
N ASN A 819 -13.83 -15.23 33.00
CA ASN A 819 -13.43 -16.29 33.93
C ASN A 819 -12.35 -17.17 33.27
N GLY A 820 -11.12 -17.14 33.80
CA GLY A 820 -10.04 -18.02 33.37
C GLY A 820 -10.04 -19.37 34.10
N PHE A 821 -10.72 -19.45 35.25
CA PHE A 821 -10.93 -20.65 36.05
C PHE A 821 -12.43 -20.96 36.15
N GLU A 822 -12.78 -22.08 36.75
CA GLU A 822 -14.18 -22.46 36.98
C GLU A 822 -14.93 -21.36 37.74
N ASN A 823 -15.84 -20.68 37.04
CA ASN A 823 -16.69 -19.61 37.56
C ASN A 823 -15.99 -18.43 38.26
N ARG A 824 -14.68 -18.24 38.04
CA ARG A 824 -13.91 -17.10 38.59
C ARG A 824 -12.76 -16.69 37.68
N SER A 825 -12.26 -15.47 37.87
CA SER A 825 -11.15 -14.90 37.11
C SER A 825 -9.79 -15.44 37.55
N LEU A 826 -9.53 -15.45 38.86
CA LEU A 826 -8.30 -15.95 39.50
C LEU A 826 -8.65 -16.77 40.75
N PRO A 827 -7.76 -17.67 41.21
CA PRO A 827 -7.99 -18.48 42.41
C PRO A 827 -8.08 -17.67 43.71
N HIS A 828 -7.60 -16.42 43.71
CA HIS A 828 -7.63 -15.50 44.84
C HIS A 828 -9.02 -14.92 45.13
N PHE A 829 -9.98 -15.10 44.21
CA PHE A 829 -11.35 -14.60 44.37
C PHE A 829 -12.33 -15.76 44.53
N ASP A 830 -13.45 -15.47 45.19
CA ASP A 830 -14.54 -16.42 45.37
C ASP A 830 -15.19 -16.82 44.05
N HIS A 831 -15.76 -18.02 44.04
CA HIS A 831 -16.56 -18.51 42.92
C HIS A 831 -17.76 -17.58 42.68
N TYR A 832 -18.08 -17.32 41.42
CA TYR A 832 -19.17 -16.45 40.97
C TYR A 832 -19.05 -14.97 41.40
N SER A 833 -17.91 -14.53 41.94
CA SER A 833 -17.71 -13.14 42.29
C SER A 833 -17.71 -12.23 41.05
N LYS A 834 -18.58 -11.21 41.05
CA LYS A 834 -18.73 -10.20 39.99
C LYS A 834 -18.26 -8.80 40.43
N THR A 835 -17.60 -8.71 41.58
CA THR A 835 -17.10 -7.44 42.13
C THR A 835 -16.11 -6.74 41.18
N PRO A 836 -15.96 -5.41 41.25
CA PRO A 836 -15.01 -4.65 40.43
C PRO A 836 -13.59 -5.23 40.45
N GLU A 837 -13.04 -5.46 41.65
CA GLU A 837 -11.70 -6.00 41.90
C GLU A 837 -11.50 -7.38 41.25
N ALA A 838 -12.46 -8.29 41.44
CA ALA A 838 -12.39 -9.66 40.90
C ALA A 838 -12.42 -9.71 39.37
N LYS A 839 -12.77 -8.62 38.69
CA LYS A 839 -12.97 -8.58 37.24
C LYS A 839 -12.12 -7.51 36.54
N GLY A 840 -11.00 -7.15 37.15
CA GLY A 840 -9.95 -6.34 36.50
C GLY A 840 -10.14 -4.84 36.59
N PHE A 841 -10.85 -4.33 37.61
CA PHE A 841 -10.76 -2.91 37.96
C PHE A 841 -9.49 -2.66 38.76
N VAL A 842 -8.65 -1.74 38.27
CA VAL A 842 -7.40 -1.34 38.93
C VAL A 842 -7.62 0.02 39.60
N GLU A 843 -7.69 0.02 40.93
CA GLU A 843 -7.92 1.23 41.73
C GLU A 843 -6.64 2.02 41.97
N ASN A 844 -5.51 1.32 41.98
CA ASN A 844 -4.20 1.92 42.15
C ASN A 844 -3.77 2.69 40.90
N SER A 845 -2.90 3.69 41.11
CA SER A 845 -2.22 4.41 40.03
C SER A 845 -0.83 3.82 39.80
N PHE A 846 -0.17 4.21 38.72
CA PHE A 846 1.23 3.80 38.50
C PHE A 846 2.17 4.34 39.59
N TYR A 847 1.83 5.48 40.21
CA TYR A 847 2.59 6.03 41.33
C TYR A 847 2.42 5.21 42.61
N THR A 848 1.18 4.84 42.98
CA THR A 848 0.95 4.07 44.21
C THR A 848 1.48 2.64 44.11
N GLY A 849 1.56 2.10 42.89
CA GLY A 849 1.94 0.72 42.63
C GLY A 849 0.72 -0.21 42.63
N MET A 850 0.72 -1.19 41.74
CA MET A 850 -0.37 -2.15 41.59
C MET A 850 -0.19 -3.34 42.52
N THR A 851 -1.30 -3.89 43.00
CA THR A 851 -1.30 -5.19 43.68
C THR A 851 -1.03 -6.34 42.68
N PRO A 852 -0.64 -7.55 43.14
CA PRO A 852 -0.34 -8.67 42.24
C PRO A 852 -1.51 -9.06 41.32
N THR A 853 -2.74 -9.03 41.82
CA THR A 853 -3.95 -9.34 41.03
C THR A 853 -4.24 -8.26 39.99
N GLU A 854 -4.14 -6.98 40.37
CA GLU A 854 -4.26 -5.84 39.45
C GLU A 854 -3.19 -5.87 38.35
N PHE A 855 -1.93 -6.13 38.73
CA PHE A 855 -0.82 -6.22 37.80
C PHE A 855 -1.06 -7.31 36.75
N PHE A 856 -1.58 -8.47 37.16
CA PHE A 856 -1.92 -9.54 36.24
C PHE A 856 -3.01 -9.12 35.25
N PHE A 857 -4.11 -8.51 35.73
CA PHE A 857 -5.18 -8.03 34.86
C PHE A 857 -4.72 -6.91 33.92
N HIS A 858 -3.87 -5.99 34.38
CA HIS A 858 -3.27 -4.97 33.54
C HIS A 858 -2.39 -5.57 32.44
N THR A 859 -1.58 -6.57 32.79
CA THR A 859 -0.72 -7.29 31.85
C THR A 859 -1.54 -8.01 30.77
N MET A 860 -2.69 -8.59 31.13
CA MET A 860 -3.61 -9.19 30.14
C MET A 860 -4.09 -8.15 29.11
N GLY A 861 -4.54 -6.98 29.59
CA GLY A 861 -4.99 -5.88 28.71
C GLY A 861 -3.85 -5.35 27.82
N GLY A 862 -2.64 -5.21 28.38
CA GLY A 862 -1.46 -4.80 27.62
C GLY A 862 -1.08 -5.79 26.52
N ARG A 863 -1.13 -7.10 26.80
CA ARG A 863 -0.79 -8.15 25.83
C ARG A 863 -1.79 -8.19 24.67
N GLU A 864 -3.08 -7.97 24.91
CA GLU A 864 -4.07 -7.86 23.83
C GLU A 864 -3.71 -6.75 22.84
N GLY A 865 -3.37 -5.55 23.34
CA GLY A 865 -2.94 -4.42 22.48
C GLY A 865 -1.68 -4.70 21.68
N LEU A 866 -0.70 -5.40 22.25
CA LEU A 866 0.53 -5.82 21.56
C LEU A 866 0.25 -6.83 20.44
N VAL A 867 -0.59 -7.84 20.72
CA VAL A 867 -0.97 -8.87 19.73
C VAL A 867 -1.81 -8.25 18.61
N ASP A 868 -2.72 -7.35 18.94
CA ASP A 868 -3.55 -6.61 17.98
C ASP A 868 -2.70 -5.81 16.99
N THR A 869 -1.62 -5.19 17.47
CA THR A 869 -0.64 -4.50 16.62
C THR A 869 0.05 -5.47 15.66
N ALA A 870 0.50 -6.64 16.14
CA ALA A 870 1.18 -7.63 15.31
C ALA A 870 0.28 -8.22 14.21
N VAL A 871 -0.96 -8.62 14.55
CA VAL A 871 -1.90 -9.25 13.60
C VAL A 871 -2.33 -8.27 12.50
N LYS A 872 -2.61 -7.01 12.87
CA LYS A 872 -3.10 -6.01 11.92
C LYS A 872 -2.15 -5.71 10.79
N THR A 873 -0.85 -5.68 11.06
CA THR A 873 0.16 -5.35 10.02
C THR A 873 0.05 -6.30 8.81
N ALA A 874 -0.21 -7.59 9.05
CA ALA A 874 -0.35 -8.58 7.99
C ALA A 874 -1.68 -8.44 7.23
N GLU A 875 -2.80 -8.27 7.93
CA GLU A 875 -4.13 -8.19 7.31
C GLU A 875 -4.32 -6.92 6.49
N THR A 876 -3.91 -5.79 7.04
CA THR A 876 -4.00 -4.47 6.38
C THR A 876 -3.09 -4.37 5.17
N GLY A 877 -1.86 -4.88 5.26
CA GLY A 877 -0.94 -4.94 4.13
C GLY A 877 -1.48 -5.83 2.99
N TYR A 878 -2.16 -6.93 3.33
CA TYR A 878 -2.83 -7.77 2.33
C TYR A 878 -4.04 -7.06 1.70
N MET A 879 -4.86 -6.38 2.50
CA MET A 879 -5.99 -5.58 2.03
C MET A 879 -5.55 -4.51 1.04
N GLN A 880 -4.59 -3.68 1.45
CA GLN A 880 -4.06 -2.59 0.65
C GLN A 880 -3.49 -3.10 -0.67
N ARG A 881 -2.72 -4.20 -0.65
CA ARG A 881 -2.20 -4.82 -1.86
C ARG A 881 -3.31 -5.22 -2.84
N ARG A 882 -4.43 -5.74 -2.34
CA ARG A 882 -5.57 -6.13 -3.19
C ARG A 882 -6.27 -4.91 -3.79
N LEU A 883 -6.44 -3.85 -3.01
CA LEU A 883 -7.03 -2.60 -3.48
C LEU A 883 -6.16 -1.96 -4.57
N VAL A 884 -4.84 -1.86 -4.34
CA VAL A 884 -3.90 -1.32 -5.33
C VAL A 884 -3.98 -2.12 -6.62
N LYS A 885 -3.99 -3.46 -6.55
CA LYS A 885 -4.09 -4.29 -7.76
C LYS A 885 -5.42 -4.21 -8.50
N SER A 886 -6.47 -3.68 -7.89
CA SER A 886 -7.74 -3.45 -8.56
C SER A 886 -7.87 -2.04 -9.13
N LEU A 887 -7.12 -1.07 -8.59
CA LEU A 887 -7.29 0.36 -8.86
C LEU A 887 -6.06 1.00 -9.52
N GLU A 888 -4.94 0.27 -9.69
CA GLU A 888 -3.69 0.83 -10.21
C GLU A 888 -3.81 1.39 -11.63
N ASP A 889 -4.75 0.88 -12.42
CA ASP A 889 -4.96 1.28 -13.82
C ASP A 889 -5.88 2.52 -13.98
N LEU A 890 -6.47 3.03 -12.89
CA LEU A 890 -7.41 4.16 -12.98
C LEU A 890 -6.68 5.50 -12.95
N VAL A 891 -6.80 6.23 -14.05
CA VAL A 891 -6.15 7.51 -14.30
C VAL A 891 -7.17 8.54 -14.78
N VAL A 892 -6.98 9.81 -14.39
CA VAL A 892 -7.74 10.94 -14.92
C VAL A 892 -7.20 11.31 -16.30
N HIS A 893 -8.05 11.33 -17.32
CA HIS A 893 -7.69 11.75 -18.66
C HIS A 893 -7.88 13.25 -18.86
N TYR A 894 -7.33 13.78 -19.96
CA TYR A 894 -7.40 15.21 -20.30
C TYR A 894 -8.83 15.74 -20.51
N ASP A 895 -9.80 14.86 -20.76
CA ASP A 895 -11.22 15.21 -20.85
C ASP A 895 -11.93 15.24 -19.48
N GLY A 896 -11.20 15.06 -18.38
CA GLY A 896 -11.73 15.04 -17.01
C GLY A 896 -12.33 13.68 -16.59
N SER A 897 -12.38 12.71 -17.49
CA SER A 897 -12.93 11.38 -17.22
C SER A 897 -11.92 10.45 -16.57
N VAL A 898 -12.38 9.56 -15.70
CA VAL A 898 -11.56 8.51 -15.08
C VAL A 898 -11.77 7.23 -15.88
N ARG A 899 -10.69 6.68 -16.44
CA ARG A 899 -10.76 5.45 -17.26
C ARG A 899 -9.81 4.38 -16.77
N ASN A 900 -10.12 3.14 -17.12
CA ASN A 900 -9.23 2.00 -16.95
C ASN A 900 -8.23 1.87 -18.12
N ALA A 901 -7.32 0.90 -18.05
CA ALA A 901 -6.35 0.63 -19.11
C ALA A 901 -6.97 0.14 -20.44
N GLU A 902 -8.20 -0.39 -20.43
CA GLU A 902 -8.93 -0.79 -21.65
C GLU A 902 -9.63 0.41 -22.33
N GLY A 903 -9.73 1.55 -21.64
CA GLY A 903 -10.41 2.76 -22.11
C GLY A 903 -11.87 2.88 -21.66
N ASP A 904 -12.38 1.98 -20.84
CA ASP A 904 -13.71 2.08 -20.25
C ASP A 904 -13.76 3.22 -19.24
N ILE A 905 -14.83 4.02 -19.31
CA ILE A 905 -15.07 5.12 -18.38
C ILE A 905 -15.68 4.57 -17.09
N VAL A 906 -15.02 4.84 -15.97
CA VAL A 906 -15.53 4.53 -14.61
C VAL A 906 -16.32 5.72 -14.08
N GLN A 907 -15.79 6.93 -14.25
CA GLN A 907 -16.45 8.18 -13.87
C GLN A 907 -16.32 9.19 -15.01
N ILE A 908 -17.42 9.91 -15.30
CA ILE A 908 -17.43 10.97 -16.33
C ILE A 908 -16.61 12.17 -15.85
N THR A 909 -16.75 12.53 -14.58
CA THR A 909 -15.97 13.56 -13.89
C THR A 909 -15.49 12.96 -12.57
N TYR A 910 -14.20 13.14 -12.26
CA TYR A 910 -13.63 12.68 -10.99
C TYR A 910 -14.43 13.21 -9.80
N GLY A 911 -14.88 12.33 -8.90
CA GLY A 911 -15.59 12.75 -7.67
C GLY A 911 -16.94 13.46 -7.89
N CYS A 912 -17.44 13.49 -9.12
CA CYS A 912 -18.56 14.34 -9.59
C CYS A 912 -18.31 15.86 -9.57
N ASP A 913 -17.26 16.35 -8.89
CA ASP A 913 -16.91 17.76 -8.75
C ASP A 913 -15.65 18.16 -9.54
N GLY A 914 -14.80 17.19 -9.92
CA GLY A 914 -13.56 17.41 -10.63
C GLY A 914 -12.45 18.00 -9.76
N LEU A 915 -12.58 17.94 -8.42
CA LEU A 915 -11.69 18.61 -7.49
C LEU A 915 -10.73 17.64 -6.81
N ASP A 916 -9.51 18.11 -6.51
CA ASP A 916 -8.49 17.35 -5.80
C ASP A 916 -8.67 17.48 -4.27
N PRO A 917 -8.85 16.36 -3.54
CA PRO A 917 -8.89 16.34 -2.08
C PRO A 917 -7.70 17.01 -1.40
N THR A 918 -6.53 17.05 -2.05
CA THR A 918 -5.33 17.67 -1.48
C THR A 918 -5.50 19.16 -1.31
N TYR A 919 -6.28 19.86 -2.16
CA TYR A 919 -6.41 21.33 -2.18
C TYR A 919 -7.61 21.86 -1.41
N MET A 920 -8.42 21.00 -0.81
CA MET A 920 -9.61 21.39 -0.04
C MET A 920 -9.24 22.10 1.27
N GLU A 921 -9.56 23.40 1.40
CA GLU A 921 -9.34 24.18 2.63
C GLU A 921 -10.41 23.90 3.69
N GLY A 922 -11.67 23.79 3.28
CA GLY A 922 -12.81 23.54 4.15
C GLY A 922 -13.12 22.07 4.35
N LYS A 923 -14.25 21.81 5.02
CA LYS A 923 -14.88 20.49 5.04
C LYS A 923 -15.65 20.32 3.72
N ASP A 924 -15.09 19.53 2.81
CA ASP A 924 -15.66 19.25 1.48
C ASP A 924 -15.93 20.51 0.64
N CYS A 925 -15.18 21.59 0.91
CA CYS A 925 -15.25 22.86 0.20
C CYS A 925 -13.84 23.32 -0.19
N PRO A 926 -13.62 23.78 -1.43
CA PRO A 926 -12.29 24.19 -1.89
C PRO A 926 -11.79 25.46 -1.20
N VAL A 927 -12.71 26.35 -0.80
CA VAL A 927 -12.38 27.66 -0.21
C VAL A 927 -13.10 27.85 1.11
N ASP A 928 -12.38 28.33 2.13
CA ASP A 928 -12.96 28.83 3.37
C ASP A 928 -13.26 30.33 3.24
N PHE A 929 -14.51 30.67 2.90
CA PHE A 929 -14.91 32.05 2.58
C PHE A 929 -14.74 33.01 3.77
N ASP A 930 -15.09 32.58 4.99
CA ASP A 930 -14.97 33.41 6.20
C ASP A 930 -13.51 33.80 6.44
N ARG A 931 -12.59 32.84 6.32
CA ARG A 931 -11.16 33.06 6.46
C ARG A 931 -10.60 33.95 5.36
N VAL A 932 -10.93 33.69 4.10
CA VAL A 932 -10.40 34.45 2.97
C VAL A 932 -10.85 35.90 3.05
N LEU A 933 -12.11 36.16 3.41
CA LEU A 933 -12.61 37.52 3.61
C LEU A 933 -11.86 38.24 4.74
N ALA A 934 -11.67 37.56 5.88
CA ALA A 934 -10.91 38.10 7.00
C ALA A 934 -9.44 38.39 6.64
N CYS A 935 -8.84 37.57 5.78
CA CYS A 935 -7.48 37.75 5.28
C CYS A 935 -7.38 38.98 4.35
N VAL A 936 -8.33 39.14 3.42
CA VAL A 936 -8.38 40.27 2.49
C VAL A 936 -8.58 41.59 3.24
N ARG A 937 -9.51 41.63 4.21
CA ARG A 937 -9.72 42.79 5.09
C ARG A 937 -8.44 43.22 5.81
N ALA A 938 -7.67 42.27 6.32
CA ALA A 938 -6.43 42.55 7.05
C ALA A 938 -5.25 42.94 6.15
N LYS A 939 -5.12 42.30 4.97
CA LYS A 939 -4.02 42.52 4.03
C LYS A 939 -4.12 43.87 3.31
N CYS A 940 -5.33 44.25 2.93
CA CYS A 940 -5.64 45.44 2.15
C CYS A 940 -6.74 46.27 2.83
N PRO A 941 -6.42 47.04 3.88
CA PRO A 941 -7.44 47.75 4.65
C PRO A 941 -8.08 48.95 3.91
N TYR A 942 -7.47 49.47 2.84
CA TYR A 942 -7.96 50.61 2.02
C TYR A 942 -8.72 51.68 2.80
N ARG A 943 -8.12 52.27 3.85
CA ARG A 943 -8.81 53.23 4.76
C ARG A 943 -9.38 54.48 4.08
N ASN A 944 -8.91 54.79 2.87
CA ASN A 944 -9.34 55.96 2.10
C ASN A 944 -10.60 55.70 1.25
N GLU A 945 -11.01 54.44 1.07
CA GLU A 945 -12.21 54.07 0.29
C GLU A 945 -13.49 54.10 1.14
N VAL A 946 -14.63 54.36 0.50
CA VAL A 946 -15.94 54.34 1.15
C VAL A 946 -16.37 52.89 1.43
N ALA A 947 -16.99 52.66 2.59
CA ALA A 947 -17.58 51.37 2.93
C ALA A 947 -18.86 51.15 2.10
N LEU A 948 -19.05 49.93 1.58
CA LEU A 948 -20.21 49.57 0.77
C LEU A 948 -21.41 49.21 1.66
N ASP A 949 -22.60 49.57 1.20
CA ASP A 949 -23.88 49.14 1.78
C ASP A 949 -24.27 47.74 1.28
N GLY A 950 -25.19 47.05 1.97
CA GLY A 950 -25.60 45.69 1.60
C GLY A 950 -26.12 45.56 0.17
N GLU A 951 -26.89 46.53 -0.32
CA GLU A 951 -27.37 46.54 -1.71
C GLU A 951 -26.25 46.73 -2.73
N GLN A 952 -25.26 47.57 -2.42
CA GLN A 952 -24.10 47.80 -3.26
C GLN A 952 -23.22 46.55 -3.35
N ILE A 953 -23.05 45.82 -2.24
CA ILE A 953 -22.34 44.54 -2.20
C ILE A 953 -23.01 43.53 -3.14
N ARG A 954 -24.34 43.42 -3.11
CA ARG A 954 -25.10 42.51 -3.98
C ARG A 954 -24.93 42.86 -5.45
N ARG A 955 -25.07 44.14 -5.81
CA ARG A 955 -24.89 44.63 -7.19
C ARG A 955 -23.46 44.40 -7.69
N ALA A 956 -22.45 44.75 -6.89
CA ALA A 956 -21.04 44.56 -7.25
C ALA A 956 -20.70 43.08 -7.42
N THR A 957 -21.23 42.20 -6.57
CA THR A 957 -21.03 40.75 -6.69
C THR A 957 -21.65 40.21 -7.98
N GLN A 958 -22.89 40.61 -8.31
CA GLN A 958 -23.55 40.19 -9.55
C GLN A 958 -22.81 40.70 -10.80
N ALA A 959 -22.34 41.94 -10.78
CA ALA A 959 -21.54 42.51 -11.86
C ALA A 959 -20.22 41.75 -12.08
N PHE A 960 -19.56 41.34 -10.99
CA PHE A 960 -18.32 40.56 -11.08
C PHE A 960 -18.58 39.15 -11.61
N ILE A 961 -19.66 38.48 -11.18
CA ILE A 961 -20.00 37.13 -11.67
C ILE A 961 -20.36 37.14 -13.16
N ALA A 962 -20.93 38.23 -13.67
CA ALA A 962 -21.18 38.42 -15.09
C ALA A 962 -19.89 38.57 -15.93
N THR A 963 -18.74 38.76 -15.29
CA THR A 963 -17.44 38.83 -15.94
C THR A 963 -16.89 37.43 -16.20
N LYS A 964 -16.09 37.25 -17.27
CA LYS A 964 -15.45 35.98 -17.65
C LYS A 964 -14.48 35.39 -16.62
N ALA A 965 -14.18 36.10 -15.54
CA ALA A 965 -13.17 35.71 -14.55
C ALA A 965 -13.54 34.45 -13.75
N LEU A 966 -14.81 34.06 -13.71
CA LEU A 966 -15.31 32.88 -12.98
C LEU A 966 -15.89 31.80 -13.91
N ASP A 967 -15.64 31.88 -15.23
CA ASP A 967 -16.25 30.96 -16.20
C ASP A 967 -15.82 29.49 -16.01
N GLU A 968 -14.61 29.27 -15.51
CA GLU A 968 -14.08 27.94 -15.17
C GLU A 968 -14.68 27.35 -13.88
N CYS A 969 -15.37 28.16 -13.06
CA CYS A 969 -15.98 27.69 -11.83
C CYS A 969 -17.32 27.01 -12.06
N SER A 970 -17.58 25.92 -11.33
CA SER A 970 -18.88 25.23 -11.37
C SER A 970 -20.03 26.14 -10.95
N GLU A 971 -21.23 25.87 -11.48
CA GLU A 971 -22.44 26.64 -11.13
C GLU A 971 -22.74 26.58 -9.62
N ASP A 972 -22.50 25.44 -9.00
CA ASP A 972 -22.74 25.25 -7.56
C ASP A 972 -21.81 26.12 -6.72
N PHE A 973 -20.53 26.25 -7.12
CA PHE A 973 -19.59 27.15 -6.44
C PHE A 973 -20.02 28.62 -6.57
N ARG A 974 -20.48 29.04 -7.76
CA ARG A 974 -21.01 30.40 -7.95
C ARG A 974 -22.22 30.67 -7.07
N LYS A 975 -23.15 29.71 -6.94
CA LYS A 975 -24.32 29.82 -6.06
C LYS A 975 -23.91 29.94 -4.58
N GLN A 976 -22.94 29.14 -4.13
CA GLN A 976 -22.41 29.22 -2.76
C GLN A 976 -21.75 30.57 -2.48
N LEU A 977 -20.96 31.09 -3.42
CA LEU A 977 -20.32 32.39 -3.33
C LEU A 977 -21.35 33.53 -3.20
N VAL A 978 -22.39 33.51 -4.02
CA VAL A 978 -23.49 34.49 -3.94
C VAL A 978 -24.23 34.40 -2.61
N ALA A 979 -24.53 33.18 -2.15
CA ALA A 979 -25.20 32.98 -0.86
C ALA A 979 -24.36 33.52 0.30
N PHE A 980 -23.03 33.33 0.25
CA PHE A 980 -22.11 33.89 1.24
C PHE A 980 -22.09 35.42 1.21
N MET A 981 -21.97 36.03 0.03
CA MET A 981 -21.97 37.49 -0.10
C MET A 981 -23.30 38.12 0.33
N ASN A 982 -24.43 37.45 0.07
CA ASN A 982 -25.73 37.88 0.58
C ASN A 982 -25.78 37.87 2.12
N LYS A 983 -25.24 36.82 2.75
CA LYS A 983 -25.13 36.76 4.22
C LYS A 983 -24.28 37.90 4.79
N VAL A 984 -23.18 38.26 4.12
CA VAL A 984 -22.34 39.39 4.51
C VAL A 984 -23.09 40.72 4.35
N ALA A 985 -23.80 40.90 3.23
CA ALA A 985 -24.64 42.08 3.00
C ALA A 985 -25.73 42.22 4.08
N ASP A 986 -26.40 41.12 4.46
CA ASP A 986 -27.42 41.12 5.51
C ASP A 986 -26.85 41.49 6.89
N MET A 987 -25.60 41.08 7.19
CA MET A 987 -24.92 41.47 8.42
C MET A 987 -24.61 42.97 8.44
N VAL A 988 -24.12 43.54 7.33
CA VAL A 988 -23.86 44.97 7.19
C VAL A 988 -25.16 45.77 7.38
N ASP A 989 -26.23 45.41 6.65
CA ASP A 989 -27.54 46.05 6.78
C ASP A 989 -28.11 45.96 8.20
N SER A 990 -27.91 44.83 8.88
CA SER A 990 -28.35 44.63 10.26
C SER A 990 -27.60 45.53 11.25
N VAL A 991 -26.31 45.79 11.03
CA VAL A 991 -25.50 46.70 11.85
C VAL A 991 -25.95 48.14 11.63
N HIS A 992 -26.12 48.56 10.37
CA HIS A 992 -26.59 49.90 10.03
C HIS A 992 -28.01 50.17 10.54
N LYS A 993 -28.92 49.17 10.47
CA LYS A 993 -30.27 49.28 11.05
C LYS A 993 -30.27 49.41 12.57
N LYS A 994 -29.32 48.78 13.27
CA LYS A 994 -29.26 48.81 14.74
C LYS A 994 -28.61 50.06 15.31
N HIS A 995 -27.57 50.57 14.64
CA HIS A 995 -26.71 51.60 15.21
C HIS A 995 -26.73 52.93 14.42
N GLY A 996 -27.28 52.97 13.22
CA GLY A 996 -27.26 54.13 12.33
C GLY A 996 -25.99 54.22 11.48
N TYR A 997 -25.73 55.39 10.89
CA TYR A 997 -24.56 55.65 10.06
C TYR A 997 -23.62 56.63 10.76
N ASP A 998 -22.46 56.13 11.20
CA ASP A 998 -21.38 56.94 11.79
C ASP A 998 -20.00 56.40 11.37
N LYS A 999 -18.96 57.23 11.44
CA LYS A 999 -17.59 56.87 11.07
C LYS A 999 -17.07 55.65 11.82
N VAL A 1000 -17.40 55.51 13.11
CA VAL A 1000 -16.99 54.35 13.93
C VAL A 1000 -17.84 53.11 13.60
N ILE A 1001 -19.14 53.30 13.33
CA ILE A 1001 -20.06 52.20 12.98
C ILE A 1001 -19.66 51.58 11.64
N ASN A 1002 -19.21 52.41 10.70
CA ASN A 1002 -18.71 51.96 9.40
C ASN A 1002 -17.43 51.10 9.48
N GLU A 1003 -16.75 51.03 10.63
CA GLU A 1003 -15.59 50.16 10.85
C GLU A 1003 -15.97 48.75 11.34
N ILE A 1004 -17.18 48.53 11.87
CA ILE A 1004 -17.58 47.26 12.51
C ILE A 1004 -17.59 46.09 11.50
N GLU A 1005 -18.22 46.29 10.35
CA GLU A 1005 -18.29 45.30 9.26
C GLU A 1005 -17.85 45.91 7.93
N ARG A 1006 -16.75 46.68 7.96
CA ARG A 1006 -16.25 47.41 6.79
C ARG A 1006 -15.92 46.47 5.62
N LEU A 1007 -16.47 46.78 4.45
CA LEU A 1007 -16.12 46.15 3.19
C LEU A 1007 -16.02 47.22 2.10
N THR A 1008 -14.93 47.20 1.34
CA THR A 1008 -14.67 48.14 0.24
C THR A 1008 -14.77 47.44 -1.11
N CYS A 1009 -14.97 48.20 -2.19
CA CYS A 1009 -15.06 47.65 -3.54
C CYS A 1009 -13.78 46.89 -3.93
N SER A 1010 -12.61 47.47 -3.64
CA SER A 1010 -11.32 46.84 -3.93
C SER A 1010 -11.10 45.55 -3.14
N GLN A 1011 -11.56 45.47 -1.89
CA GLN A 1011 -11.53 44.24 -1.10
C GLN A 1011 -12.45 43.17 -1.69
N LEU A 1012 -13.65 43.56 -2.12
CA LEU A 1012 -14.62 42.64 -2.72
C LEU A 1012 -14.06 42.02 -4.01
N VAL A 1013 -13.47 42.83 -4.89
CA VAL A 1013 -12.80 42.33 -6.11
C VAL A 1013 -11.66 41.37 -5.77
N THR A 1014 -10.75 41.78 -4.87
CA THR A 1014 -9.62 40.94 -4.45
C THR A 1014 -10.09 39.61 -3.84
N PHE A 1015 -11.18 39.63 -3.08
CA PHE A 1015 -11.79 38.44 -2.49
C PHE A 1015 -12.31 37.49 -3.56
N LEU A 1016 -13.12 37.98 -4.51
CA LEU A 1016 -13.70 37.17 -5.57
C LEU A 1016 -12.63 36.57 -6.49
N GLU A 1017 -11.61 37.36 -6.86
CA GLU A 1017 -10.46 36.87 -7.63
C GLU A 1017 -9.68 35.78 -6.87
N THR A 1018 -9.46 35.97 -5.56
CA THR A 1018 -8.76 34.97 -4.73
C THR A 1018 -9.57 33.68 -4.62
N CYS A 1019 -10.89 33.77 -4.49
CA CYS A 1019 -11.79 32.61 -4.48
C CYS A 1019 -11.76 31.86 -5.81
N GLY A 1020 -11.84 32.57 -6.95
CA GLY A 1020 -11.73 31.96 -8.28
C GLY A 1020 -10.40 31.26 -8.50
N LEU A 1021 -9.29 31.93 -8.17
CA LEU A 1021 -7.94 31.36 -8.32
C LEU A 1021 -7.70 30.14 -7.44
N LYS A 1022 -8.23 30.13 -6.20
CA LYS A 1022 -8.16 28.95 -5.33
C LYS A 1022 -8.99 27.79 -5.88
N TYR A 1023 -10.16 28.08 -6.47
CA TYR A 1023 -10.99 27.07 -7.11
C TYR A 1023 -10.28 26.43 -8.32
N THR A 1024 -9.76 27.23 -9.25
CA THR A 1024 -9.04 26.69 -10.44
C THR A 1024 -7.84 25.84 -10.04
N ARG A 1025 -7.10 26.24 -8.99
CA ARG A 1025 -5.99 25.43 -8.45
C ARG A 1025 -6.42 24.13 -7.78
N SER A 1026 -7.68 24.02 -7.36
CA SER A 1026 -8.21 22.82 -6.73
C SER A 1026 -8.75 21.79 -7.73
N ILE A 1027 -8.78 22.10 -9.02
CA ILE A 1027 -9.16 21.15 -10.06
C ILE A 1027 -8.11 20.04 -10.16
N ILE A 1028 -8.56 18.79 -10.27
CA ILE A 1028 -7.66 17.64 -10.39
C ILE A 1028 -6.84 17.70 -11.68
N GLU A 1029 -5.52 17.49 -11.58
CA GLU A 1029 -4.63 17.49 -12.74
C GLU A 1029 -4.80 16.20 -13.58
N PRO A 1030 -4.97 16.32 -14.92
CA PRO A 1030 -4.96 15.16 -15.81
C PRO A 1030 -3.64 14.37 -15.73
N GLY A 1031 -3.73 13.05 -15.86
CA GLY A 1031 -2.60 12.12 -15.69
C GLY A 1031 -2.41 11.64 -14.26
N THR A 1032 -3.16 12.17 -13.29
CA THR A 1032 -3.09 11.73 -11.90
C THR A 1032 -3.58 10.27 -11.76
N ALA A 1033 -2.76 9.41 -11.15
CA ALA A 1033 -3.09 8.03 -10.83
C ALA A 1033 -4.03 7.93 -9.60
N VAL A 1034 -5.26 8.42 -9.76
CA VAL A 1034 -6.25 8.57 -8.68
C VAL A 1034 -6.64 7.24 -8.04
N GLY A 1035 -6.66 6.14 -8.80
CA GLY A 1035 -6.99 4.83 -8.24
C GLY A 1035 -5.95 4.31 -7.26
N ALA A 1036 -4.66 4.54 -7.52
CA ALA A 1036 -3.58 4.19 -6.61
C ALA A 1036 -3.64 5.04 -5.32
N LEU A 1037 -3.92 6.34 -5.44
CA LEU A 1037 -4.09 7.24 -4.30
C LEU A 1037 -5.31 6.85 -3.44
N ALA A 1038 -6.44 6.52 -4.07
CA ALA A 1038 -7.64 6.05 -3.39
C ALA A 1038 -7.38 4.73 -2.65
N ALA A 1039 -6.72 3.76 -3.29
CA ALA A 1039 -6.38 2.48 -2.68
C ALA A 1039 -5.53 2.64 -1.42
N GLN A 1040 -4.53 3.53 -1.45
CA GLN A 1040 -3.68 3.81 -0.29
C GLN A 1040 -4.43 4.60 0.79
N SER A 1041 -5.24 5.59 0.41
CA SER A 1041 -6.02 6.41 1.34
C SER A 1041 -7.09 5.63 2.11
N ILE A 1042 -7.59 4.53 1.52
CA ILE A 1042 -8.49 3.57 2.19
C ILE A 1042 -7.71 2.54 3.00
N GLY A 1043 -6.52 2.13 2.52
CA GLY A 1043 -5.67 1.13 3.15
C GLY A 1043 -5.01 1.59 4.45
N GLU A 1044 -4.41 2.79 4.42
CA GLU A 1044 -3.65 3.38 5.53
C GLU A 1044 -4.45 3.50 6.83
N PRO A 1045 -5.71 4.00 6.85
CA PRO A 1045 -6.49 4.08 8.08
C PRO A 1045 -6.81 2.70 8.66
N GLY A 1046 -6.78 1.65 7.85
CA GLY A 1046 -6.97 0.27 8.29
C GLY A 1046 -5.95 -0.18 9.33
N THR A 1047 -4.71 0.33 9.28
CA THR A 1047 -3.68 0.05 10.31
C THR A 1047 -3.96 0.79 11.62
N GLN A 1048 -4.54 1.99 11.53
CA GLN A 1048 -4.87 2.86 12.65
C GLN A 1048 -6.21 2.50 13.31
N MET A 1049 -7.11 1.84 12.57
CA MET A 1049 -8.35 1.32 13.11
C MET A 1049 -8.05 0.23 14.12
N THR A 1050 -8.09 0.61 15.40
CA THR A 1050 -8.16 -0.33 16.51
C THR A 1050 -9.36 -1.25 16.32
N LEU A 1051 -9.26 -2.53 16.70
CA LEU A 1051 -10.44 -3.38 16.92
C LEU A 1051 -11.16 -2.82 18.15
N LYS A 1052 -11.67 -1.58 18.06
CA LYS A 1052 -12.46 -0.97 19.10
C LYS A 1052 -13.77 -1.74 19.14
N THR A 1053 -13.85 -2.61 20.14
CA THR A 1053 -15.04 -3.37 20.51
C THR A 1053 -16.12 -2.50 21.15
N PHE A 1054 -15.77 -1.28 21.60
CA PHE A 1054 -16.69 -0.32 22.20
C PHE A 1054 -17.45 0.53 21.18
N HIS A 1055 -18.17 -0.09 20.24
CA HIS A 1055 -19.15 0.63 19.45
C HIS A 1055 -20.38 -0.24 19.19
N PHE A 1056 -21.31 -0.12 20.12
CA PHE A 1056 -22.71 -0.42 19.92
C PHE A 1056 -23.35 0.69 19.08
N ALA A 1057 -24.30 0.39 18.17
CA ALA A 1057 -25.03 1.41 17.42
C ALA A 1057 -26.04 2.17 18.31
N GLY A 1058 -25.56 2.81 19.36
CA GLY A 1058 -26.38 3.46 20.38
C GLY A 1058 -27.21 2.50 21.26
N VAL A 1059 -27.09 1.18 21.07
CA VAL A 1059 -27.85 0.16 21.82
C VAL A 1059 -26.92 -0.93 22.35
N ALA A 1060 -26.80 -1.06 23.68
CA ALA A 1060 -25.83 -1.88 24.42
C ALA A 1060 -25.75 -3.39 24.08
N SER A 1061 -26.66 -3.93 23.25
CA SER A 1061 -26.75 -5.36 22.92
C SER A 1061 -26.27 -5.73 21.50
N MET A 1062 -26.36 -4.82 20.51
CA MET A 1062 -26.11 -5.18 19.11
C MET A 1062 -24.66 -4.88 18.68
N ASN A 1063 -23.77 -5.86 18.87
CA ASN A 1063 -22.41 -5.81 18.32
C ASN A 1063 -22.46 -5.75 16.78
N ILE A 1064 -21.90 -4.70 16.21
CA ILE A 1064 -21.70 -4.54 14.76
C ILE A 1064 -20.25 -4.87 14.43
N THR A 1065 -20.02 -5.55 13.31
CA THR A 1065 -18.65 -5.71 12.79
C THR A 1065 -18.14 -4.33 12.34
N GLN A 1066 -17.07 -3.85 12.96
CA GLN A 1066 -16.40 -2.59 12.63
C GLN A 1066 -14.91 -2.82 12.35
N GLY A 1067 -14.22 -1.77 11.90
CA GLY A 1067 -12.79 -1.82 11.60
C GLY A 1067 -12.46 -2.63 10.35
N VAL A 1068 -11.25 -3.20 10.34
CA VAL A 1068 -10.69 -3.91 9.18
C VAL A 1068 -11.59 -5.05 8.68
N PRO A 1069 -12.18 -5.93 9.53
CA PRO A 1069 -13.04 -7.03 9.06
C PRO A 1069 -14.30 -6.57 8.33
N ARG A 1070 -14.85 -5.40 8.67
CA ARG A 1070 -16.02 -4.83 7.98
C ARG A 1070 -15.66 -4.30 6.59
N THR A 1071 -14.54 -3.61 6.52
CA THR A 1071 -13.98 -3.03 5.29
C THR A 1071 -13.51 -4.12 4.33
N LEU A 1072 -12.98 -5.22 4.89
CA LEU A 1072 -12.47 -6.38 4.16
C LEU A 1072 -13.54 -7.25 3.51
N LEU A 1073 -14.82 -7.13 3.87
CA LEU A 1073 -15.86 -8.01 3.36
C LEU A 1073 -15.90 -7.86 1.83
N PRO A 1074 -15.43 -8.86 1.04
CA PRO A 1074 -15.83 -8.92 -0.36
C PRO A 1074 -17.37 -8.98 -0.38
N PRO A 1075 -18.03 -8.69 -1.52
CA PRO A 1075 -19.46 -8.93 -1.68
C PRO A 1075 -19.77 -10.43 -1.50
N SER A 1076 -19.79 -10.88 -0.25
CA SER A 1076 -20.00 -12.24 0.18
C SER A 1076 -21.50 -12.41 0.33
N ARG A 1077 -22.02 -13.52 -0.18
CA ARG A 1077 -23.46 -13.77 -0.18
C ARG A 1077 -24.05 -13.87 1.24
N LYS A 1078 -23.21 -14.01 2.28
CA LYS A 1078 -23.57 -14.12 3.69
C LYS A 1078 -22.60 -13.30 4.57
N PRO A 1079 -22.80 -11.99 4.75
CA PRO A 1079 -22.07 -11.24 5.78
C PRO A 1079 -22.44 -11.76 7.18
N VAL A 1080 -21.48 -11.74 8.12
CA VAL A 1080 -21.63 -12.33 9.47
C VAL A 1080 -22.84 -11.77 10.24
N ARG A 1081 -23.20 -10.50 10.03
CA ARG A 1081 -24.42 -9.87 10.58
C ARG A 1081 -25.06 -8.93 9.55
N ARG A 1082 -26.35 -9.12 9.29
CA ARG A 1082 -27.21 -8.23 8.50
C ARG A 1082 -28.16 -7.52 9.46
N ASN A 1083 -28.03 -6.20 9.61
CA ASN A 1083 -29.05 -5.42 10.29
C ASN A 1083 -30.23 -5.26 9.32
N THR A 1084 -31.23 -6.14 9.42
CA THR A 1084 -32.54 -5.93 8.79
C THR A 1084 -33.40 -5.05 9.71
N LYS A 1085 -33.03 -3.77 9.84
CA LYS A 1085 -33.91 -2.77 10.44
C LYS A 1085 -33.99 -1.57 9.49
N GLY A 1086 -35.09 -1.55 8.74
CA GLY A 1086 -35.41 -0.52 7.76
C GLY A 1086 -36.62 -0.94 6.93
N SER A 1087 -37.81 -0.50 7.37
CA SER A 1087 -39.12 -0.51 6.70
C SER A 1087 -39.88 -1.84 6.57
N GLY A 1088 -41.05 -1.86 7.22
CA GLY A 1088 -42.24 -2.49 6.64
C GLY A 1088 -42.64 -1.72 5.38
N ALA A 1089 -41.92 -1.95 4.29
CA ALA A 1089 -42.35 -1.62 2.93
C ALA A 1089 -42.25 -2.91 2.12
N LYS A 1090 -43.42 -3.49 1.82
CA LYS A 1090 -43.54 -4.57 0.84
C LYS A 1090 -43.00 -4.06 -0.51
N SER A 1091 -42.18 -4.89 -1.14
CA SER A 1091 -41.91 -4.95 -2.58
C SER A 1091 -41.48 -3.65 -3.30
N SER A 1092 -40.17 -3.49 -3.48
CA SER A 1092 -39.60 -3.24 -4.81
C SER A 1092 -38.17 -3.80 -4.86
N ARG A 1093 -37.83 -4.46 -5.96
CA ARG A 1093 -36.56 -5.15 -6.18
C ARG A 1093 -35.48 -4.14 -6.60
N ASP A 1094 -35.10 -3.20 -5.73
CA ASP A 1094 -33.89 -2.41 -5.96
C ASP A 1094 -32.78 -2.85 -5.02
N ARG A 1095 -31.97 -3.77 -5.53
CA ARG A 1095 -30.67 -4.10 -4.97
C ARG A 1095 -29.74 -2.93 -5.25
N GLY A 1096 -29.74 -1.95 -4.35
CA GLY A 1096 -28.64 -1.01 -4.19
C GLY A 1096 -27.39 -1.79 -3.78
N VAL A 1097 -26.70 -2.34 -4.77
CA VAL A 1097 -25.33 -2.80 -4.61
C VAL A 1097 -24.54 -1.52 -4.39
N ILE A 1098 -24.05 -1.30 -3.18
CA ILE A 1098 -22.91 -0.39 -2.97
C ILE A 1098 -21.73 -1.10 -3.64
N THR A 1099 -21.66 -0.95 -4.96
CA THR A 1099 -20.48 -1.19 -5.74
C THR A 1099 -19.53 -0.06 -5.39
N PHE A 1100 -18.54 -0.37 -4.55
CA PHE A 1100 -17.24 0.28 -4.71
C PHE A 1100 -16.72 -0.21 -6.07
N PHE A 1101 -16.92 0.60 -7.11
CA PHE A 1101 -16.19 0.51 -8.36
C PHE A 1101 -15.50 1.84 -8.58
#